data_AF-G0S6E3-F1
#
_entry.id   AF-G0S6E3-F1
#
_cell.length_a   1.000
_cell.length_b   1.000
_cell.length_c   1.000
_cell.angle_alpha   90.00
_cell.angle_beta   90.00
_cell.angle_gamma   90.00
#
_symmetry.space_group_name_H-M   'P 1'
#
loop_
_entity.id
_entity.type
_entity.pdbx_description
1 polymer ?
#
loop_
_entity_poly.entity_id
_entity_poly.type
_entity_poly.pdbx_seq_one_letter_code
_entity_poly.pdbx_strand_id
1 'polypeptide(L)'
;MSTDHPLSDRGRAPTAVISSSPPPSQPHNQALKKRTAQSRLQYQMNSSPPLAGRDSEESRPFIGNQYGTHHDEFRQRQSETFLSSSGRVSWTYRNQWILLAISSGACAAFNGVFAKLTTTELTATLSKSVARGLGFESIEGWIELIVRAIFFALNLAFNGVMWTLFTAALAKGNSTTQVSIMNTSSNFVITAILGSVIFSEALPPLWWVGAALLVAGNVIVGRKDEGGPKNLDRDQSLTASVLTSAGDGEMGPSSGGARNKLTPQVEMDEDEDIIDLRSLDGRPQTQKQTEKHEQQKQGPKRIRGVPTKKGHGSPDPEVKTRRKIQVLVFFSSLTASTDKAARLFTQQLGKLLLCQASDKSDSWFLEPKVLDLAEIDYDEYFITPPKSDGADVDFFYLLLIPSYNIDSINDNFLEHLKETHHDFRIDTSPLSPILGYSVFGFGDSEGWPTEEEGFCFQAREVDKWMAKLSGRKRAFPLGMGDWKRDAKDRLAEWQSGVVDVLRQLEQTGSLGEGVPGSGDPIESDDEREVGDDDEVFIEDGPELNSSSKSRGSDSLEDVEDIGRILELSQVDGSSGKKQGSKVPLAIDFTTEGKSSGTKKLATTVKEMVPKNSPTYTALTKQGYSIVGSHSGVKICRWTKSALRGRGSCYKFSFYGINSHQCMETTPSLSCSNKCIFCWRHGTNPVGTSWRWVVDPPDLIFNGVKEQHYKKIKMMRGVPGVRAERFAEAMRIRHCALSLVGEPIFYPHINEFLRLLHAERISSFLVCNAQHPDQLAALQHVTQLYVSIDASNRESLRRIDRPLHRDFWERFQRCLDILRERRFQQRTVFRLTLVKGFNIEDEVEGYADLVERGLPCFVEVKGVTYCGTSTSSSAGLTMANVPFYQEVCDFVVTLEKALRKRGLAYGIAAEHAHSCCILLASERFKVNGKWHTLIDYDKFFQLLEEKGPDGDFSPEDYMGPPTPEWALWGNGGFDPRDQRVDKKGRPIEAAA
;
A
#
# COMPACT_ATOMS: atom_id res chain seq x y z
N MET A 1 80.78 7.55 12.37
CA MET A 1 80.33 7.23 13.73
C MET A 1 79.08 6.36 13.58
N SER A 2 79.17 5.11 13.13
CA SER A 2 80.04 3.98 13.59
C SER A 2 79.52 3.44 14.92
N THR A 3 79.27 2.14 15.15
CA THR A 3 79.52 0.84 14.44
C THR A 3 78.63 -0.20 15.18
N ASP A 4 78.13 -1.35 14.75
CA ASP A 4 78.06 -2.22 13.56
C ASP A 4 77.27 -3.49 14.00
N HIS A 5 76.97 -4.44 13.10
CA HIS A 5 76.32 -5.74 13.38
C HIS A 5 77.34 -6.83 13.86
N PRO A 6 76.88 -7.99 14.41
CA PRO A 6 76.75 -9.19 13.57
C PRO A 6 75.65 -10.25 13.94
N LEU A 7 75.08 -10.89 12.90
CA LEU A 7 74.91 -12.35 12.65
C LEU A 7 74.73 -13.31 13.87
N SER A 8 73.64 -14.08 14.06
CA SER A 8 72.95 -15.12 13.25
C SER A 8 73.60 -16.53 13.23
N ASP A 9 72.88 -17.60 13.62
CA ASP A 9 72.79 -18.84 12.82
C ASP A 9 71.60 -19.80 13.16
N ARG A 10 71.47 -20.89 12.37
CA ARG A 10 70.42 -21.94 12.24
C ARG A 10 70.03 -22.75 13.50
N GLY A 11 68.89 -23.47 13.41
CA GLY A 11 68.81 -24.82 14.03
C GLY A 11 67.45 -25.55 14.15
N ARG A 12 67.12 -26.39 13.17
CA ARG A 12 66.10 -27.50 13.12
C ARG A 12 65.51 -28.08 14.44
N ALA A 13 64.24 -28.52 14.35
CA ALA A 13 63.61 -29.51 15.25
C ALA A 13 64.02 -30.98 14.96
N PRO A 14 63.74 -31.92 15.90
CA PRO A 14 62.84 -33.04 15.57
C PRO A 14 61.91 -33.50 16.75
N THR A 15 61.19 -34.62 16.56
CA THR A 15 60.00 -35.07 17.33
C THR A 15 60.17 -36.35 18.18
N ALA A 16 59.44 -36.42 19.32
CA ALA A 16 58.90 -37.63 20.01
C ALA A 16 59.92 -38.61 20.69
N VAL A 17 59.58 -39.67 21.48
CA VAL A 17 58.38 -40.55 21.52
C VAL A 17 58.21 -41.37 22.85
N ILE A 18 56.95 -41.79 23.17
CA ILE A 18 56.38 -43.02 23.87
C ILE A 18 57.28 -43.91 24.79
N SER A 19 56.82 -44.60 25.88
CA SER A 19 55.63 -44.57 26.79
C SER A 19 55.68 -45.73 27.84
N SER A 20 55.04 -45.64 29.03
CA SER A 20 54.60 -46.79 29.89
C SER A 20 53.41 -46.41 30.83
N SER A 21 52.26 -47.10 31.02
CA SER A 21 51.66 -48.43 30.65
C SER A 21 51.74 -49.54 31.74
N PRO A 22 50.84 -50.59 31.80
CA PRO A 22 49.49 -50.76 31.23
C PRO A 22 48.34 -51.29 32.21
N PRO A 23 47.67 -52.49 32.09
CA PRO A 23 46.19 -52.64 31.92
C PRO A 23 45.53 -53.61 32.99
N PRO A 24 44.36 -54.33 32.83
CA PRO A 24 43.32 -54.49 31.77
C PRO A 24 41.85 -54.23 32.29
N SER A 25 40.70 -54.86 31.96
CA SER A 25 40.25 -56.07 31.18
C SER A 25 38.74 -56.05 30.78
N GLN A 26 38.28 -57.06 30.02
CA GLN A 26 36.92 -57.39 29.50
C GLN A 26 36.14 -58.40 30.43
N PRO A 27 34.85 -58.84 30.22
CA PRO A 27 34.30 -59.50 29.01
C PRO A 27 32.75 -59.49 28.72
N HIS A 28 32.32 -60.23 27.68
CA HIS A 28 30.93 -60.60 27.29
C HIS A 28 30.24 -61.63 28.21
N ASN A 29 28.88 -61.68 28.29
CA ASN A 29 28.08 -62.90 27.94
C ASN A 29 26.53 -62.82 27.92
N GLN A 30 25.95 -63.50 26.90
CA GLN A 30 24.74 -64.36 26.80
C GLN A 30 23.48 -64.30 27.72
N ALA A 31 22.35 -63.89 27.11
CA ALA A 31 21.24 -64.74 26.60
C ALA A 31 20.10 -65.38 27.46
N LEU A 32 18.94 -65.54 26.77
CA LEU A 32 17.75 -66.41 27.03
C LEU A 32 16.79 -65.98 28.17
N LYS A 33 15.46 -66.26 28.15
CA LYS A 33 14.73 -67.41 27.55
C LYS A 33 13.19 -67.16 27.44
N LYS A 34 12.57 -67.37 26.27
CA LYS A 34 11.25 -68.07 26.01
C LYS A 34 10.49 -67.63 24.72
N ARG A 35 10.69 -68.38 23.61
CA ARG A 35 9.69 -69.27 22.95
C ARG A 35 8.19 -68.92 23.17
N THR A 36 7.26 -68.83 22.20
CA THR A 36 7.00 -69.69 21.01
C THR A 36 5.79 -69.15 20.19
N ALA A 37 5.66 -69.63 18.94
CA ALA A 37 4.41 -69.81 18.15
C ALA A 37 3.73 -68.61 17.45
N GLN A 38 3.00 -68.79 16.34
CA GLN A 38 3.27 -69.54 15.08
C GLN A 38 2.08 -69.40 14.08
N SER A 39 2.38 -69.21 12.78
CA SER A 39 1.53 -69.64 11.64
C SER A 39 0.18 -68.88 11.44
N ARG A 40 -0.50 -68.86 10.27
CA ARG A 40 -0.20 -69.33 8.90
C ARG A 40 -1.26 -68.74 7.91
N LEU A 41 -0.91 -68.62 6.61
CA LEU A 41 -1.84 -68.63 5.43
C LEU A 41 -2.86 -67.46 5.31
N GLN A 42 -3.59 -67.26 4.21
CA GLN A 42 -3.22 -67.16 2.77
C GLN A 42 -4.37 -66.45 1.99
N TYR A 43 -4.13 -66.08 0.73
CA TYR A 43 -5.09 -65.69 -0.34
C TYR A 43 -6.53 -66.26 -0.24
N GLN A 44 -7.56 -65.47 -0.63
CA GLN A 44 -8.21 -65.61 -1.95
C GLN A 44 -9.14 -64.43 -2.34
N MET A 45 -9.79 -64.52 -3.51
CA MET A 45 -10.48 -63.44 -4.27
C MET A 45 -12.00 -63.69 -4.42
N ASN A 46 -12.71 -62.73 -5.04
CA ASN A 46 -14.10 -62.77 -5.54
C ASN A 46 -15.18 -62.73 -4.43
N SER A 47 -16.41 -62.22 -4.62
CA SER A 47 -17.22 -62.09 -5.85
C SER A 47 -18.41 -61.09 -5.70
N SER A 48 -18.96 -60.58 -6.81
CA SER A 48 -20.38 -60.14 -6.94
C SER A 48 -21.30 -61.39 -7.16
N PRO A 49 -22.65 -61.37 -7.37
CA PRO A 49 -23.60 -60.28 -7.73
C PRO A 49 -24.99 -60.40 -7.00
N PRO A 50 -26.22 -60.34 -7.62
CA PRO A 50 -26.97 -59.20 -8.22
C PRO A 50 -28.42 -58.98 -7.63
N LEU A 51 -29.26 -58.19 -8.36
CA LEU A 51 -30.75 -58.13 -8.41
C LEU A 51 -31.48 -57.14 -7.46
N ALA A 52 -32.60 -56.47 -7.84
CA ALA A 52 -33.21 -56.23 -9.17
C ALA A 52 -34.33 -55.15 -9.16
N GLY A 53 -34.57 -54.50 -10.30
CA GLY A 53 -35.82 -53.79 -10.68
C GLY A 53 -35.96 -52.32 -10.24
N ARG A 54 -36.71 -51.46 -10.97
CA ARG A 54 -37.39 -51.64 -12.28
C ARG A 54 -37.82 -50.26 -12.87
N ASP A 55 -38.18 -50.24 -14.17
CA ASP A 55 -38.94 -49.22 -14.94
C ASP A 55 -38.27 -47.82 -15.07
N SER A 56 -37.87 -47.32 -16.26
CA SER A 56 -38.58 -46.89 -17.50
C SER A 56 -39.16 -45.45 -17.42
N GLU A 57 -39.25 -44.62 -18.47
CA GLU A 57 -39.09 -44.84 -19.92
C GLU A 57 -38.60 -43.56 -20.67
N GLU A 58 -38.46 -43.65 -22.00
CA GLU A 58 -38.43 -42.65 -23.10
C GLU A 58 -38.61 -41.11 -22.86
N SER A 59 -38.13 -40.19 -23.72
CA SER A 59 -37.71 -40.24 -25.14
C SER A 59 -36.79 -39.07 -25.57
N ARG A 60 -36.17 -39.18 -26.76
CA ARG A 60 -35.73 -38.04 -27.60
C ARG A 60 -36.71 -37.87 -28.78
N PRO A 61 -36.72 -36.70 -29.45
CA PRO A 61 -36.38 -36.77 -30.89
C PRO A 61 -35.36 -35.71 -31.35
N PHE A 62 -35.03 -35.76 -32.64
CA PHE A 62 -34.01 -34.98 -33.34
C PHE A 62 -34.67 -34.15 -34.47
N ILE A 63 -34.08 -32.99 -34.80
CA ILE A 63 -34.09 -32.28 -36.09
C ILE A 63 -35.43 -32.12 -36.87
N GLY A 64 -35.81 -30.88 -37.14
CA GLY A 64 -36.77 -30.53 -38.20
C GLY A 64 -36.68 -29.04 -38.58
N ASN A 65 -36.33 -28.74 -39.83
CA ASN A 65 -36.14 -27.36 -40.33
C ASN A 65 -37.00 -27.14 -41.58
N GLN A 66 -37.92 -26.15 -41.57
CA GLN A 66 -38.55 -25.63 -42.78
C GLN A 66 -39.19 -24.25 -42.58
N TYR A 67 -39.30 -23.50 -43.69
CA TYR A 67 -39.83 -22.13 -43.79
C TYR A 67 -41.33 -22.12 -44.12
N GLY A 68 -42.05 -21.02 -43.83
CA GLY A 68 -43.25 -20.66 -44.62
C GLY A 68 -44.36 -19.84 -43.94
N THR A 69 -44.32 -18.51 -44.12
CA THR A 69 -45.47 -17.61 -44.40
C THR A 69 -46.86 -17.88 -43.76
N HIS A 70 -47.25 -17.05 -42.79
CA HIS A 70 -48.29 -16.00 -42.89
C HIS A 70 -48.35 -15.27 -41.51
N HIS A 71 -48.01 -13.99 -41.37
CA HIS A 71 -48.63 -12.75 -41.87
C HIS A 71 -50.07 -12.49 -41.39
N ASP A 72 -50.23 -11.35 -40.70
CA ASP A 72 -51.45 -10.58 -40.41
C ASP A 72 -52.60 -11.23 -39.62
N GLU A 73 -52.43 -11.37 -38.29
CA GLU A 73 -53.45 -10.99 -37.29
C GLU A 73 -52.89 -11.02 -35.85
N PHE A 74 -52.31 -9.90 -35.37
CA PHE A 74 -52.20 -9.55 -33.92
C PHE A 74 -51.53 -8.18 -33.64
N ARG A 75 -50.96 -7.50 -34.65
CA ARG A 75 -50.12 -6.30 -34.45
C ARG A 75 -50.88 -4.95 -34.35
N GLN A 76 -52.11 -4.95 -33.83
CA GLN A 76 -52.94 -3.74 -33.77
C GLN A 76 -53.75 -3.61 -32.46
N ARG A 77 -53.25 -4.18 -31.35
CA ARG A 77 -53.86 -4.07 -30.00
C ARG A 77 -52.87 -3.91 -28.83
N GLN A 78 -51.68 -3.38 -29.09
CA GLN A 78 -50.67 -3.04 -28.05
C GLN A 78 -50.01 -1.66 -28.23
N SER A 79 -50.63 -0.74 -28.99
CA SER A 79 -50.13 0.62 -29.21
C SER A 79 -50.87 1.73 -28.42
N GLU A 80 -51.89 1.39 -27.63
CA GLU A 80 -52.71 2.36 -26.86
C GLU A 80 -52.73 2.06 -25.34
N THR A 81 -51.65 1.48 -24.79
CA THR A 81 -51.56 1.24 -23.32
C THR A 81 -50.15 1.34 -22.75
N PHE A 82 -49.21 1.99 -23.46
CA PHE A 82 -47.85 2.22 -22.97
C PHE A 82 -47.50 3.69 -22.65
N LEU A 83 -48.48 4.60 -22.67
CA LEU A 83 -48.40 5.94 -22.07
C LEU A 83 -48.99 5.99 -20.65
N SER A 84 -48.83 4.92 -19.85
CA SER A 84 -49.05 4.96 -18.39
C SER A 84 -48.45 3.75 -17.66
N SER A 85 -47.13 3.71 -17.47
CA SER A 85 -46.51 3.17 -16.23
C SER A 85 -45.01 3.43 -16.15
N SER A 86 -44.60 4.45 -15.40
CA SER A 86 -43.22 4.54 -14.92
C SER A 86 -42.94 3.33 -14.01
N GLY A 87 -41.98 2.49 -14.39
CA GLY A 87 -41.63 1.26 -13.67
C GLY A 87 -41.18 1.53 -12.23
N ARG A 88 -42.11 1.42 -11.27
CA ARG A 88 -41.80 1.58 -9.85
C ARG A 88 -40.89 0.44 -9.39
N VAL A 89 -39.59 0.73 -9.19
CA VAL A 89 -38.69 -0.16 -8.43
C VAL A 89 -39.39 -0.49 -7.11
N SER A 90 -39.59 -1.79 -6.84
CA SER A 90 -40.42 -2.22 -5.71
C SER A 90 -39.93 -1.59 -4.40
N TRP A 91 -40.89 -1.09 -3.62
CA TRP A 91 -40.66 -0.56 -2.28
C TRP A 91 -39.91 -1.57 -1.39
N THR A 92 -40.17 -2.88 -1.58
CA THR A 92 -39.46 -3.97 -0.88
C THR A 92 -37.98 -4.08 -1.22
N TYR A 93 -37.56 -3.67 -2.42
CA TYR A 93 -36.16 -3.72 -2.85
C TYR A 93 -35.36 -2.56 -2.24
N ARG A 94 -35.91 -1.33 -2.32
CA ARG A 94 -35.30 -0.14 -1.71
C ARG A 94 -35.21 -0.22 -0.18
N ASN A 95 -36.14 -0.91 0.48
CA ASN A 95 -36.22 -1.01 1.94
C ASN A 95 -35.76 -2.37 2.50
N GLN A 96 -34.99 -3.16 1.74
CA GLN A 96 -34.57 -4.50 2.19
C GLN A 96 -33.77 -4.48 3.50
N TRP A 97 -32.96 -3.44 3.74
CA TRP A 97 -32.22 -3.26 5.00
C TRP A 97 -33.13 -3.03 6.22
N ILE A 98 -34.29 -2.38 6.04
CA ILE A 98 -35.27 -2.15 7.10
C ILE A 98 -35.85 -3.50 7.54
N LEU A 99 -36.23 -4.36 6.59
CA LEU A 99 -36.75 -5.69 6.87
C LEU A 99 -35.72 -6.59 7.59
N LEU A 100 -34.44 -6.51 7.19
CA LEU A 100 -33.35 -7.22 7.87
C LEU A 100 -33.13 -6.70 9.30
N ALA A 101 -33.17 -5.38 9.51
CA ALA A 101 -33.04 -4.78 10.85
C ALA A 101 -34.21 -5.14 11.78
N ILE A 102 -35.45 -5.14 11.28
CA ILE A 102 -36.63 -5.56 12.04
C ILE A 102 -36.55 -7.05 12.38
N SER A 103 -36.21 -7.91 11.42
CA SER A 103 -36.05 -9.36 11.63
C SER A 103 -34.94 -9.67 12.64
N SER A 104 -33.82 -8.95 12.59
CA SER A 104 -32.76 -9.01 13.60
C SER A 104 -33.29 -8.68 15.01
N GLY A 105 -34.04 -7.58 15.14
CA GLY A 105 -34.65 -7.18 16.41
C GLY A 105 -35.67 -8.20 16.94
N ALA A 106 -36.44 -8.81 16.04
CA ALA A 106 -37.33 -9.92 16.38
C ALA A 106 -36.56 -11.14 16.91
N CYS A 107 -35.46 -11.54 16.24
CA CYS A 107 -34.59 -12.61 16.71
C CYS A 107 -33.98 -12.30 18.09
N ALA A 108 -33.64 -11.04 18.37
CA ALA A 108 -33.17 -10.60 19.69
C ALA A 108 -34.23 -10.77 20.79
N ALA A 109 -35.50 -10.45 20.49
CA ALA A 109 -36.61 -10.63 21.42
C ALA A 109 -36.87 -12.13 21.72
N PHE A 110 -36.95 -12.97 20.67
CA PHE A 110 -37.10 -14.42 20.85
C PHE A 110 -35.90 -15.04 21.59
N ASN A 111 -34.68 -14.58 21.34
CA ASN A 111 -33.49 -15.00 22.08
C ASN A 111 -33.62 -14.76 23.60
N GLY A 112 -34.15 -13.59 23.99
CA GLY A 112 -34.45 -13.25 25.38
C GLY A 112 -35.56 -14.11 25.99
N VAL A 113 -36.62 -14.43 25.22
CA VAL A 113 -37.67 -15.37 25.65
C VAL A 113 -37.09 -16.76 25.91
N PHE A 114 -36.26 -17.29 25.01
CA PHE A 114 -35.65 -18.62 25.21
C PHE A 114 -34.69 -18.64 26.41
N ALA A 115 -33.92 -17.56 26.66
CA ALA A 115 -33.11 -17.41 27.88
C ALA A 115 -33.93 -17.39 29.17
N LYS A 116 -35.16 -16.86 29.12
CA LYS A 116 -36.09 -16.86 30.26
C LYS A 116 -36.80 -18.22 30.41
N LEU A 117 -37.09 -18.92 29.33
CA LEU A 117 -37.69 -20.26 29.37
C LEU A 117 -36.70 -21.34 29.84
N THR A 118 -35.39 -21.26 29.54
CA THR A 118 -34.42 -22.21 30.12
C THR A 118 -34.34 -22.12 31.66
N THR A 119 -34.66 -20.96 32.24
CA THR A 119 -34.41 -20.62 33.65
C THR A 119 -35.65 -20.52 34.55
N THR A 120 -36.88 -20.50 33.99
CA THR A 120 -38.12 -20.32 34.77
C THR A 120 -38.95 -21.59 34.95
N GLU A 121 -39.78 -21.63 36.00
CA GLU A 121 -40.65 -22.78 36.31
C GLU A 121 -41.76 -23.01 35.28
N LEU A 122 -42.05 -22.05 34.39
CA LEU A 122 -42.94 -22.26 33.24
C LEU A 122 -42.54 -23.50 32.42
N THR A 123 -41.24 -23.76 32.29
CA THR A 123 -40.72 -24.93 31.58
C THR A 123 -40.98 -26.24 32.32
N ALA A 124 -41.05 -26.25 33.66
CA ALA A 124 -41.49 -27.44 34.41
C ALA A 124 -42.99 -27.72 34.17
N THR A 125 -43.83 -26.67 34.16
CA THR A 125 -45.26 -26.81 33.84
C THR A 125 -45.48 -27.29 32.40
N LEU A 126 -44.76 -26.71 31.43
CA LEU A 126 -44.81 -27.14 30.03
C LEU A 126 -44.34 -28.59 29.86
N SER A 127 -43.23 -28.97 30.50
CA SER A 127 -42.68 -30.33 30.45
C SER A 127 -43.65 -31.35 31.06
N LYS A 128 -44.36 -31.00 32.14
CA LYS A 128 -45.40 -31.84 32.74
C LYS A 128 -46.62 -32.01 31.84
N SER A 129 -47.04 -30.95 31.14
CA SER A 129 -48.08 -31.08 30.10
C SER A 129 -47.66 -31.99 28.94
N VAL A 130 -46.40 -31.90 28.48
CA VAL A 130 -45.85 -32.78 27.43
C VAL A 130 -45.72 -34.22 27.92
N ALA A 131 -45.19 -34.45 29.13
CA ALA A 131 -45.06 -35.78 29.72
C ALA A 131 -46.42 -36.48 29.89
N ARG A 132 -47.43 -35.75 30.38
CA ARG A 132 -48.80 -36.24 30.56
C ARG A 132 -49.53 -36.47 29.22
N GLY A 133 -49.23 -35.67 28.20
CA GLY A 133 -49.72 -35.87 26.83
C GLY A 133 -49.09 -37.07 26.10
N LEU A 134 -47.92 -37.54 26.55
CA LEU A 134 -47.21 -38.70 25.98
C LEU A 134 -47.27 -39.96 26.86
N GLY A 135 -47.89 -39.90 28.05
CA GLY A 135 -48.11 -41.04 28.93
C GLY A 135 -46.90 -41.50 29.78
N PHE A 136 -45.84 -40.68 29.89
CA PHE A 136 -44.59 -41.04 30.56
C PHE A 136 -44.45 -40.43 31.97
N GLU A 137 -45.33 -40.80 32.89
CA GLU A 137 -45.35 -40.27 34.27
C GLU A 137 -44.11 -40.65 35.11
N SER A 138 -43.35 -41.66 34.70
CA SER A 138 -42.15 -42.15 35.40
C SER A 138 -40.84 -41.43 35.04
N ILE A 139 -40.86 -40.44 34.13
CA ILE A 139 -39.64 -39.87 33.53
C ILE A 139 -39.62 -38.32 33.49
N GLU A 140 -40.45 -37.64 34.29
CA GLU A 140 -40.63 -36.17 34.24
C GLU A 140 -39.31 -35.37 34.25
N GLY A 141 -38.35 -35.74 35.10
CA GLY A 141 -37.08 -35.00 35.25
C GLY A 141 -36.16 -35.04 34.03
N TRP A 142 -36.18 -36.11 33.24
CA TRP A 142 -35.42 -36.15 31.97
C TRP A 142 -36.12 -35.35 30.87
N ILE A 143 -37.47 -35.33 30.86
CA ILE A 143 -38.25 -34.53 29.92
C ILE A 143 -37.98 -33.03 30.17
N GLU A 144 -37.96 -32.60 31.44
CA GLU A 144 -37.60 -31.21 31.81
C GLU A 144 -36.17 -30.84 31.40
N LEU A 145 -35.20 -31.76 31.54
CA LEU A 145 -33.82 -31.56 31.09
C LEU A 145 -33.72 -31.43 29.56
N ILE A 146 -34.43 -32.28 28.81
CA ILE A 146 -34.48 -32.24 27.34
C ILE A 146 -35.12 -30.94 26.84
N VAL A 147 -36.23 -30.50 27.44
CA VAL A 147 -36.90 -29.24 27.07
C VAL A 147 -36.01 -28.03 27.36
N ARG A 148 -35.30 -28.00 28.50
CA ARG A 148 -34.29 -26.96 28.77
C ARG A 148 -33.14 -26.99 27.76
N ALA A 149 -32.64 -28.16 27.38
CA ALA A 149 -31.57 -28.29 26.39
C ALA A 149 -32.01 -27.77 25.00
N ILE A 150 -33.27 -28.03 24.60
CA ILE A 150 -33.85 -27.51 23.36
C ILE A 150 -33.95 -25.98 23.39
N PHE A 151 -34.47 -25.38 24.48
CA PHE A 151 -34.52 -23.91 24.59
C PHE A 151 -33.13 -23.27 24.66
N PHE A 152 -32.13 -23.94 25.22
CA PHE A 152 -30.74 -23.48 25.21
C PHE A 152 -30.12 -23.53 23.80
N ALA A 153 -30.37 -24.59 23.04
CA ALA A 153 -29.95 -24.68 21.64
C ALA A 153 -30.64 -23.61 20.76
N LEU A 154 -31.94 -23.34 20.99
CA LEU A 154 -32.69 -22.28 20.31
C LEU A 154 -32.16 -20.88 20.66
N ASN A 155 -31.78 -20.62 21.91
CA ASN A 155 -31.10 -19.39 22.32
C ASN A 155 -29.79 -19.19 21.53
N LEU A 156 -28.90 -20.18 21.52
CA LEU A 156 -27.65 -20.09 20.75
C LEU A 156 -27.88 -19.87 19.25
N ALA A 157 -28.86 -20.56 18.66
CA ALA A 157 -29.21 -20.42 17.25
C ALA A 157 -29.77 -19.01 16.92
N PHE A 158 -30.73 -18.52 17.71
CA PHE A 158 -31.32 -17.19 17.50
C PHE A 158 -30.33 -16.06 17.75
N ASN A 159 -29.39 -16.22 18.69
CA ASN A 159 -28.29 -15.27 18.89
C ASN A 159 -27.36 -15.20 17.67
N GLY A 160 -27.07 -16.34 17.01
CA GLY A 160 -26.32 -16.39 15.76
C GLY A 160 -27.07 -15.74 14.59
N VAL A 161 -28.36 -16.05 14.42
CA VAL A 161 -29.21 -15.48 13.36
C VAL A 161 -29.43 -13.98 13.54
N MET A 162 -29.54 -13.49 14.79
CA MET A 162 -29.56 -12.05 15.08
C MET A 162 -28.30 -11.36 14.54
N TRP A 163 -27.11 -11.90 14.81
CA TRP A 163 -25.84 -11.32 14.35
C TRP A 163 -25.71 -11.30 12.82
N THR A 164 -26.14 -12.35 12.11
CA THR A 164 -26.08 -12.37 10.64
C THR A 164 -27.10 -11.43 10.01
N LEU A 165 -28.32 -11.34 10.55
CA LEU A 165 -29.32 -10.38 10.07
C LEU A 165 -28.92 -8.93 10.38
N PHE A 166 -28.36 -8.64 11.55
CA PHE A 166 -27.89 -7.30 11.91
C PHE A 166 -26.73 -6.83 11.03
N THR A 167 -25.74 -7.71 10.79
CA THR A 167 -24.61 -7.38 9.89
C THR A 167 -25.04 -7.25 8.43
N ALA A 168 -26.00 -8.06 7.96
CA ALA A 168 -26.60 -7.90 6.63
C ALA A 168 -27.43 -6.61 6.50
N ALA A 169 -28.11 -6.17 7.57
CA ALA A 169 -28.81 -4.89 7.60
C ALA A 169 -27.83 -3.71 7.58
N LEU A 170 -26.72 -3.79 8.33
CA LEU A 170 -25.65 -2.78 8.31
C LEU A 170 -24.96 -2.68 6.94
N ALA A 171 -24.71 -3.80 6.27
CA ALA A 171 -24.11 -3.81 4.94
C ALA A 171 -25.01 -3.22 3.84
N LYS A 172 -26.33 -3.15 4.06
CA LYS A 172 -27.33 -2.65 3.10
C LYS A 172 -27.99 -1.32 3.49
N GLY A 173 -27.65 -0.78 4.66
CA GLY A 173 -28.26 0.42 5.21
C GLY A 173 -27.37 1.65 5.03
N ASN A 174 -27.93 2.73 4.49
CA ASN A 174 -27.19 3.98 4.24
C ASN A 174 -26.70 4.69 5.52
N SER A 175 -27.13 4.24 6.71
CA SER A 175 -26.67 4.77 8.00
C SER A 175 -26.68 3.68 9.08
N THR A 176 -25.51 3.45 9.69
CA THR A 176 -25.33 2.62 10.89
C THR A 176 -26.28 3.03 12.01
N THR A 177 -26.48 4.35 12.19
CA THR A 177 -27.37 4.90 13.21
C THR A 177 -28.82 4.48 12.95
N GLN A 178 -29.31 4.63 11.72
CA GLN A 178 -30.68 4.25 11.35
C GLN A 178 -30.93 2.72 11.50
N VAL A 179 -29.99 1.88 11.08
CA VAL A 179 -30.08 0.41 11.25
C VAL A 179 -30.12 0.01 12.72
N SER A 180 -29.26 0.61 13.55
CA SER A 180 -29.21 0.34 14.99
C SER A 180 -30.49 0.76 15.72
N ILE A 181 -31.05 1.92 15.37
CA ILE A 181 -32.34 2.41 15.89
C ILE A 181 -33.47 1.43 15.55
N MET A 182 -33.54 0.97 14.29
CA MET A 182 -34.59 0.06 13.82
C MET A 182 -34.53 -1.30 14.51
N ASN A 183 -33.35 -1.90 14.61
CA ASN A 183 -33.10 -3.16 15.31
C ASN A 183 -33.47 -3.06 16.80
N THR A 184 -32.99 -2.01 17.47
CA THR A 184 -33.19 -1.81 18.91
C THR A 184 -34.67 -1.56 19.24
N SER A 185 -35.37 -0.75 18.45
CA SER A 185 -36.80 -0.46 18.64
C SER A 185 -37.65 -1.71 18.41
N SER A 186 -37.33 -2.50 17.38
CA SER A 186 -38.02 -3.76 17.10
C SER A 186 -37.84 -4.78 18.22
N ASN A 187 -36.62 -4.89 18.77
CA ASN A 187 -36.34 -5.74 19.92
C ASN A 187 -37.19 -5.36 21.15
N PHE A 188 -37.21 -4.08 21.53
CA PHE A 188 -38.00 -3.62 22.69
C PHE A 188 -39.51 -3.86 22.53
N VAL A 189 -40.08 -3.54 21.36
CA VAL A 189 -41.52 -3.71 21.11
C VAL A 189 -41.92 -5.19 21.08
N ILE A 190 -41.15 -6.03 20.39
CA ILE A 190 -41.45 -7.46 20.29
C ILE A 190 -41.21 -8.15 21.64
N THR A 191 -40.19 -7.75 22.41
CA THR A 191 -39.97 -8.25 23.78
C THR A 191 -41.12 -7.89 24.71
N ALA A 192 -41.72 -6.70 24.59
CA ALA A 192 -42.89 -6.31 25.39
C ALA A 192 -44.11 -7.19 25.08
N ILE A 193 -44.38 -7.43 23.79
CA ILE A 193 -45.49 -8.26 23.32
C ILE A 193 -45.30 -9.71 23.77
N LEU A 194 -44.12 -10.30 23.54
CA LEU A 194 -43.81 -11.67 23.95
C LEU A 194 -43.80 -11.81 25.49
N GLY A 195 -43.34 -10.79 26.22
CA GLY A 195 -43.41 -10.73 27.69
C GLY A 195 -44.86 -10.85 28.20
N SER A 196 -45.75 -10.00 27.66
CA SER A 196 -47.17 -10.01 28.02
C SER A 196 -47.91 -11.28 27.58
N VAL A 197 -47.55 -11.88 26.44
CA VAL A 197 -48.26 -13.04 25.88
C VAL A 197 -47.79 -14.38 26.47
N ILE A 198 -46.49 -14.53 26.76
CA ILE A 198 -45.90 -15.81 27.19
C ILE A 198 -45.84 -15.92 28.72
N PHE A 199 -45.57 -14.82 29.42
CA PHE A 199 -45.37 -14.81 30.88
C PHE A 199 -46.53 -14.14 31.63
N SER A 200 -47.56 -13.63 30.93
CA SER A 200 -48.67 -12.84 31.48
C SER A 200 -48.21 -11.61 32.28
N GLU A 201 -47.02 -11.08 31.97
CA GLU A 201 -46.41 -9.96 32.69
C GLU A 201 -47.07 -8.63 32.28
N ALA A 202 -48.04 -8.19 33.07
CA ALA A 202 -48.74 -6.92 32.89
C ALA A 202 -47.80 -5.73 33.19
N LEU A 203 -47.07 -5.29 32.15
CA LEU A 203 -46.14 -4.15 32.23
C LEU A 203 -46.89 -2.86 32.61
N PRO A 204 -46.49 -2.15 33.69
CA PRO A 204 -47.17 -0.94 34.14
C PRO A 204 -47.24 0.15 33.05
N PRO A 205 -48.24 1.06 33.06
CA PRO A 205 -48.32 2.17 32.11
C PRO A 205 -47.04 3.03 32.05
N LEU A 206 -46.35 3.16 33.19
CA LEU A 206 -45.06 3.86 33.29
C LEU A 206 -43.94 3.21 32.45
N TRP A 207 -43.98 1.88 32.26
CA TRP A 207 -43.03 1.15 31.42
C TRP A 207 -43.22 1.52 29.94
N TRP A 208 -44.47 1.63 29.48
CA TRP A 208 -44.80 2.05 28.12
C TRP A 208 -44.39 3.50 27.83
N VAL A 209 -44.51 4.39 28.82
CA VAL A 209 -43.94 5.75 28.74
C VAL A 209 -42.41 5.70 28.60
N GLY A 210 -41.72 4.87 29.40
CA GLY A 210 -40.28 4.66 29.28
C GLY A 210 -39.84 4.12 27.91
N ALA A 211 -40.56 3.13 27.38
CA ALA A 211 -40.31 2.58 26.05
C ALA A 211 -40.53 3.62 24.93
N ALA A 212 -41.61 4.42 25.02
CA ALA A 212 -41.87 5.51 24.08
C ALA A 212 -40.76 6.59 24.13
N LEU A 213 -40.27 6.95 25.32
CA LEU A 213 -39.16 7.89 25.49
C LEU A 213 -37.83 7.34 24.93
N LEU A 214 -37.56 6.04 25.08
CA LEU A 214 -36.38 5.40 24.48
C LEU A 214 -36.45 5.39 22.94
N VAL A 215 -37.60 5.07 22.36
CA VAL A 215 -37.80 5.12 20.90
C VAL A 215 -37.69 6.56 20.39
N ALA A 216 -38.30 7.53 21.08
CA ALA A 216 -38.19 8.95 20.73
C ALA A 216 -36.74 9.46 20.84
N GLY A 217 -36.03 9.13 21.92
CA GLY A 217 -34.62 9.50 22.11
C GLY A 217 -33.72 8.93 21.02
N ASN A 218 -33.91 7.66 20.66
CA ASN A 218 -33.21 7.02 19.54
C ASN A 218 -33.47 7.74 18.20
N VAL A 219 -34.72 8.11 17.90
CA VAL A 219 -35.07 8.87 16.68
C VAL A 219 -34.49 10.29 16.69
N ILE A 220 -34.44 10.96 17.85
CA ILE A 220 -33.84 12.29 18.02
C ILE A 220 -32.32 12.24 17.80
N VAL A 221 -31.64 11.19 18.28
CA VAL A 221 -30.22 10.95 17.98
C VAL A 221 -30.02 10.73 16.48
N GLY A 222 -30.83 9.87 15.85
CA GLY A 222 -30.75 9.60 14.40
C GLY A 222 -30.90 10.83 13.50
N ARG A 223 -31.79 11.77 13.87
CA ARG A 223 -31.95 13.05 13.13
C ARG A 223 -30.78 14.01 13.26
N LYS A 224 -29.88 13.81 14.23
CA LYS A 224 -28.75 14.73 14.46
C LYS A 224 -27.60 14.50 13.47
N ASP A 225 -27.53 13.33 12.85
CA ASP A 225 -26.54 12.98 11.82
C ASP A 225 -26.88 13.58 10.44
N GLU A 226 -28.12 14.04 10.22
CA GLU A 226 -28.60 14.60 8.93
C GLU A 226 -28.36 16.13 8.81
N GLY A 227 -27.86 16.78 9.87
CA GLY A 227 -27.79 18.24 10.02
C GLY A 227 -26.46 18.91 9.65
N GLY A 228 -26.02 18.83 8.38
CA GLY A 228 -24.93 19.65 7.86
C GLY A 228 -25.38 21.08 7.49
N PRO A 229 -24.57 22.14 7.72
CA PRO A 229 -25.03 23.52 7.58
C PRO A 229 -25.18 23.96 6.11
N LYS A 230 -26.34 24.51 5.77
CA LYS A 230 -26.55 25.42 4.62
C LYS A 230 -26.64 26.85 5.16
N ASN A 231 -26.07 27.81 4.44
CA ASN A 231 -25.96 29.19 4.92
C ASN A 231 -27.19 30.06 4.57
N LEU A 232 -27.68 30.72 5.61
CA LEU A 232 -28.20 32.11 5.67
C LEU A 232 -29.62 32.47 5.18
N ASP A 233 -30.10 33.52 5.87
CA ASP A 233 -31.15 34.51 5.57
C ASP A 233 -32.63 34.12 5.46
N ARG A 234 -33.30 34.14 6.64
CA ARG A 234 -34.31 35.19 6.97
C ARG A 234 -34.68 35.23 8.46
N ASP A 235 -35.13 36.39 8.92
CA ASP A 235 -35.76 36.63 10.23
C ASP A 235 -37.01 35.73 10.47
N GLN A 236 -37.58 35.55 11.68
CA GLN A 236 -37.78 36.56 12.74
C GLN A 236 -38.29 35.99 14.09
N SER A 237 -37.67 36.40 15.21
CA SER A 237 -38.28 36.60 16.56
C SER A 237 -38.95 35.44 17.37
N LEU A 238 -39.14 35.70 18.68
CA LEU A 238 -39.86 34.92 19.72
C LEU A 238 -39.16 33.60 20.18
N THR A 239 -38.97 33.30 21.47
CA THR A 239 -39.19 34.03 22.75
C THR A 239 -38.22 33.51 23.81
N ALA A 240 -37.90 34.31 24.85
CA ALA A 240 -37.07 33.90 26.00
C ALA A 240 -37.92 33.55 27.23
N SER A 241 -37.36 32.82 28.23
CA SER A 241 -37.47 33.03 29.71
C SER A 241 -37.09 31.79 30.56
N VAL A 242 -36.88 32.01 31.88
CA VAL A 242 -36.81 31.01 33.00
C VAL A 242 -35.49 30.17 33.05
N LEU A 243 -34.49 30.45 33.91
CA LEU A 243 -34.37 30.32 35.39
C LEU A 243 -34.28 28.84 35.89
N THR A 244 -33.52 28.35 36.89
CA THR A 244 -32.24 28.61 37.60
C THR A 244 -32.31 27.91 38.98
N SER A 245 -31.46 26.91 39.27
CA SER A 245 -31.04 26.44 40.62
C SER A 245 -30.01 25.29 40.46
N ALA A 246 -28.91 25.10 41.21
CA ALA A 246 -28.43 25.48 42.56
C ALA A 246 -28.64 24.41 43.66
N GLY A 247 -27.61 24.17 44.51
CA GLY A 247 -27.48 23.06 45.48
C GLY A 247 -26.55 21.94 44.95
N ASP A 248 -25.34 21.63 45.46
CA ASP A 248 -24.67 21.69 46.78
C ASP A 248 -24.97 20.51 47.74
N GLY A 249 -23.90 19.91 48.30
CA GLY A 249 -23.95 18.81 49.29
C GLY A 249 -22.63 18.03 49.40
N GLU A 250 -22.05 17.92 50.61
CA GLU A 250 -20.70 17.38 50.85
C GLU A 250 -20.64 16.04 51.61
N MET A 251 -19.48 15.36 51.49
CA MET A 251 -18.82 14.47 52.45
C MET A 251 -19.47 13.14 52.94
N GLY A 252 -18.60 12.18 53.27
CA GLY A 252 -18.92 10.90 53.95
C GLY A 252 -18.79 10.98 55.49
N PRO A 253 -18.73 9.83 56.21
CA PRO A 253 -17.53 8.98 56.14
C PRO A 253 -17.78 7.45 56.29
N SER A 254 -16.69 6.69 56.52
CA SER A 254 -16.57 5.24 56.76
C SER A 254 -17.27 4.74 58.06
N SER A 255 -17.48 3.45 58.37
CA SER A 255 -16.55 2.30 58.23
C SER A 255 -17.16 0.91 58.56
N GLY A 256 -16.52 -0.18 58.06
CA GLY A 256 -16.51 -1.54 58.66
C GLY A 256 -17.74 -2.47 58.46
N GLY A 257 -17.59 -3.79 58.30
CA GLY A 257 -16.38 -4.58 58.01
C GLY A 257 -16.46 -6.08 58.38
N ALA A 258 -15.75 -6.94 57.62
CA ALA A 258 -15.43 -8.37 57.90
C ALA A 258 -16.61 -9.38 57.89
N ARG A 259 -16.44 -10.70 57.63
CA ARG A 259 -15.33 -11.57 57.15
C ARG A 259 -15.98 -12.86 56.60
N ASN A 260 -15.58 -13.50 55.50
CA ASN A 260 -14.44 -14.44 55.29
C ASN A 260 -14.70 -15.11 53.90
N LYS A 261 -13.77 -15.73 53.16
CA LYS A 261 -12.43 -16.28 53.47
C LYS A 261 -11.52 -16.21 52.21
N LEU A 262 -10.24 -15.95 52.46
CA LEU A 262 -8.97 -16.31 51.78
C LEU A 262 -9.03 -17.05 50.41
N THR A 263 -8.32 -16.71 49.30
CA THR A 263 -6.88 -16.36 49.02
C THR A 263 -5.87 -17.53 49.14
N PRO A 264 -4.69 -17.53 48.47
CA PRO A 264 -4.26 -16.99 47.15
C PRO A 264 -3.32 -17.99 46.37
N GLN A 265 -2.33 -17.51 45.58
CA GLN A 265 -1.10 -18.19 45.07
C GLN A 265 -1.25 -19.15 43.85
N VAL A 266 -0.22 -19.50 43.02
CA VAL A 266 1.14 -18.96 42.67
C VAL A 266 1.58 -19.53 41.29
N GLU A 267 2.79 -19.17 40.82
CA GLU A 267 3.68 -19.78 39.77
C GLU A 267 3.47 -21.31 39.50
N MET A 268 3.80 -21.85 38.32
CA MET A 268 5.18 -21.96 37.76
C MET A 268 5.29 -22.11 36.23
N ASP A 269 6.53 -21.98 35.78
CA ASP A 269 7.08 -22.24 34.45
C ASP A 269 7.13 -23.75 34.10
N GLU A 270 7.32 -24.07 32.82
CA GLU A 270 8.10 -25.25 32.37
C GLU A 270 8.63 -24.97 30.94
N ASP A 271 9.94 -25.09 30.76
CA ASP A 271 10.75 -24.87 29.55
C ASP A 271 11.69 -26.10 29.39
N GLU A 272 12.34 -26.26 28.23
CA GLU A 272 13.32 -27.35 27.92
C GLU A 272 12.66 -28.77 27.85
N ASP A 273 13.24 -29.84 27.29
CA ASP A 273 14.65 -30.17 26.98
C ASP A 273 14.97 -30.42 25.49
N ILE A 274 16.24 -30.16 25.16
CA ILE A 274 16.95 -30.48 23.90
C ILE A 274 17.59 -31.92 24.05
N ILE A 275 18.25 -32.54 23.06
CA ILE A 275 19.73 -32.66 22.96
C ILE A 275 20.14 -33.61 21.81
N ASP A 276 21.02 -33.12 20.91
CA ASP A 276 22.32 -33.66 20.40
C ASP A 276 22.49 -35.20 20.16
N LEU A 277 23.31 -35.77 19.26
CA LEU A 277 24.66 -35.38 18.81
C LEU A 277 25.03 -35.67 17.33
N ARG A 278 25.61 -34.65 16.68
CA ARG A 278 26.95 -34.56 16.01
C ARG A 278 27.61 -35.75 15.25
N SER A 279 28.18 -35.39 14.08
CA SER A 279 29.49 -35.85 13.52
C SER A 279 29.56 -37.26 12.88
N LEU A 280 30.48 -37.62 11.95
CA LEU A 280 31.80 -37.10 11.54
C LEU A 280 32.05 -37.12 10.00
N ASP A 281 32.96 -36.23 9.57
CA ASP A 281 34.00 -36.29 8.49
C ASP A 281 33.83 -37.04 7.14
N GLY A 282 34.37 -36.42 6.07
CA GLY A 282 34.49 -37.03 4.74
C GLY A 282 35.18 -36.21 3.64
N ARG A 283 36.41 -35.69 3.85
CA ARG A 283 37.27 -35.14 2.75
C ARG A 283 38.28 -36.17 2.28
N PRO A 284 38.51 -36.33 0.95
CA PRO A 284 39.73 -35.76 0.35
C PRO A 284 39.48 -35.18 -1.07
N GLN A 285 39.91 -33.95 -1.39
CA GLN A 285 41.20 -33.51 -1.97
C GLN A 285 41.18 -33.21 -3.50
N THR A 286 41.57 -31.97 -3.84
CA THR A 286 42.62 -31.57 -4.82
C THR A 286 43.04 -32.63 -5.87
N GLN A 287 43.05 -32.37 -7.20
CA GLN A 287 43.85 -31.39 -7.99
C GLN A 287 43.23 -31.25 -9.42
N LYS A 288 43.23 -30.14 -10.19
CA LYS A 288 44.19 -29.04 -10.52
C LYS A 288 44.96 -29.28 -11.85
N GLN A 289 44.48 -28.70 -12.96
CA GLN A 289 45.23 -28.02 -14.07
C GLN A 289 44.21 -27.49 -15.11
N THR A 290 44.17 -26.22 -15.56
CA THR A 290 45.11 -25.35 -16.32
C THR A 290 45.06 -25.58 -17.85
N GLU A 291 44.56 -24.62 -18.65
CA GLU A 291 45.35 -23.85 -19.66
C GLU A 291 44.57 -22.80 -20.51
N LYS A 292 45.03 -21.55 -20.40
CA LYS A 292 45.31 -20.48 -21.42
C LYS A 292 44.48 -20.24 -22.71
N HIS A 293 44.32 -18.92 -22.96
CA HIS A 293 44.20 -18.20 -24.25
C HIS A 293 42.86 -18.37 -25.04
N GLU A 294 42.42 -17.43 -25.91
CA GLU A 294 43.06 -16.22 -26.45
C GLU A 294 42.09 -15.02 -26.59
N GLN A 295 42.58 -13.81 -26.88
CA GLN A 295 41.76 -12.60 -27.11
C GLN A 295 41.63 -12.25 -28.61
N GLN A 296 40.48 -11.67 -29.00
CA GLN A 296 40.42 -10.75 -30.15
C GLN A 296 39.32 -9.69 -29.99
N LYS A 297 39.57 -8.48 -30.51
CA LYS A 297 38.61 -7.35 -30.56
C LYS A 297 38.31 -7.00 -32.02
N GLN A 298 37.06 -6.69 -32.35
CA GLN A 298 36.71 -5.87 -33.53
C GLN A 298 35.57 -4.89 -33.19
N GLY A 299 35.53 -3.77 -33.92
CA GLY A 299 34.63 -2.64 -33.67
C GLY A 299 33.28 -2.70 -34.41
N PRO A 300 32.47 -1.62 -34.32
CA PRO A 300 31.09 -1.60 -34.78
C PRO A 300 30.98 -1.60 -36.32
N LYS A 301 30.06 -2.42 -36.86
CA LYS A 301 29.70 -2.44 -38.29
C LYS A 301 28.30 -1.88 -38.50
N ARG A 302 28.21 -0.78 -39.25
CA ARG A 302 26.98 -0.15 -39.74
C ARG A 302 26.50 -0.89 -40.99
N ILE A 303 25.24 -1.33 -41.03
CA ILE A 303 24.60 -1.92 -42.21
C ILE A 303 23.38 -1.07 -42.61
N ARG A 304 23.14 -0.94 -43.92
CA ARG A 304 22.03 -0.16 -44.50
C ARG A 304 20.80 -1.05 -44.66
N GLY A 305 19.60 -0.49 -44.48
CA GLY A 305 18.35 -1.17 -44.81
C GLY A 305 18.16 -1.35 -46.32
N VAL A 306 17.52 -2.45 -46.71
CA VAL A 306 17.01 -2.74 -48.06
C VAL A 306 15.63 -3.38 -47.90
N PRO A 307 14.55 -2.87 -48.54
CA PRO A 307 13.22 -3.43 -48.38
C PRO A 307 13.02 -4.66 -49.29
N THR A 308 12.81 -5.83 -48.70
CA THR A 308 12.36 -7.04 -49.41
C THR A 308 10.84 -7.07 -49.51
N LYS A 309 10.33 -7.42 -50.70
CA LYS A 309 8.90 -7.40 -51.01
C LYS A 309 8.17 -8.62 -50.42
N LYS A 310 6.87 -8.46 -50.12
CA LYS A 310 5.96 -9.60 -49.92
C LYS A 310 5.99 -10.51 -51.15
N GLY A 311 6.13 -11.81 -50.93
CA GLY A 311 5.87 -12.85 -51.92
C GLY A 311 4.86 -13.85 -51.36
N HIS A 312 3.83 -14.19 -52.13
CA HIS A 312 2.95 -15.30 -51.78
C HIS A 312 3.66 -16.62 -52.12
N GLY A 313 3.87 -17.46 -51.11
CA GLY A 313 4.23 -18.87 -51.25
C GLY A 313 3.14 -19.73 -50.62
N SER A 314 2.80 -20.86 -51.25
CA SER A 314 1.93 -21.89 -50.68
C SER A 314 2.63 -22.60 -49.52
N PRO A 315 1.89 -23.07 -48.49
CA PRO A 315 2.49 -23.75 -47.34
C PRO A 315 2.91 -25.19 -47.71
N ASP A 316 4.22 -25.43 -47.71
CA ASP A 316 4.76 -26.78 -47.54
C ASP A 316 4.75 -27.16 -46.04
N PRO A 317 4.44 -28.41 -45.66
CA PRO A 317 4.33 -28.83 -44.27
C PRO A 317 5.72 -29.15 -43.67
N GLU A 318 6.57 -28.13 -43.50
CA GLU A 318 7.82 -28.30 -42.74
C GLU A 318 7.54 -28.68 -41.28
N VAL A 319 8.24 -29.72 -40.81
CA VAL A 319 8.09 -30.25 -39.45
C VAL A 319 8.73 -29.30 -38.45
N LYS A 320 7.93 -28.39 -37.89
CA LYS A 320 8.35 -27.52 -36.78
C LYS A 320 8.83 -28.37 -35.60
N THR A 321 9.99 -28.00 -35.05
CA THR A 321 10.51 -28.54 -33.80
C THR A 321 9.54 -28.25 -32.65
N ARG A 322 9.30 -29.25 -31.77
CA ARG A 322 8.43 -29.11 -30.60
C ARG A 322 9.01 -28.06 -29.64
N ARG A 323 8.36 -26.90 -29.55
CA ARG A 323 8.66 -25.86 -28.57
C ARG A 323 7.86 -26.09 -27.28
N LYS A 324 8.42 -25.65 -26.14
CA LYS A 324 7.69 -25.68 -24.86
C LYS A 324 7.07 -24.33 -24.56
N ILE A 325 5.90 -24.33 -23.94
CA ILE A 325 5.13 -23.13 -23.61
C ILE A 325 5.38 -22.75 -22.16
N GLN A 326 5.92 -21.56 -21.92
CA GLN A 326 5.98 -20.93 -20.58
C GLN A 326 4.81 -19.97 -20.43
N VAL A 327 3.85 -20.34 -19.57
CA VAL A 327 2.83 -19.39 -19.09
C VAL A 327 3.42 -18.50 -18.01
N LEU A 328 3.25 -17.18 -18.14
CA LEU A 328 3.57 -16.17 -17.14
C LEU A 328 2.28 -15.50 -16.66
N VAL A 329 2.03 -15.53 -15.35
CA VAL A 329 0.87 -14.93 -14.68
C VAL A 329 1.31 -13.67 -13.95
N PHE A 330 1.11 -12.52 -14.59
CA PHE A 330 1.33 -11.21 -14.01
C PHE A 330 0.13 -10.79 -13.16
N PHE A 331 0.37 -10.18 -11.99
CA PHE A 331 -0.68 -9.60 -11.17
C PHE A 331 -0.20 -8.30 -10.51
N SER A 332 -1.12 -7.53 -9.93
CA SER A 332 -0.77 -6.42 -9.04
C SER A 332 -1.61 -6.41 -7.76
N SER A 333 -1.06 -5.86 -6.68
CA SER A 333 -1.64 -6.02 -5.34
C SER A 333 -1.31 -4.88 -4.38
N LEU A 334 -2.18 -3.88 -4.25
CA LEU A 334 -2.18 -2.95 -3.10
C LEU A 334 -2.75 -3.59 -1.82
N THR A 335 -3.63 -4.59 -1.97
CA THR A 335 -4.17 -5.40 -0.89
C THR A 335 -4.01 -6.87 -1.25
N ALA A 336 -3.51 -7.68 -0.32
CA ALA A 336 -3.09 -9.07 -0.56
C ALA A 336 -4.23 -10.07 -0.84
N SER A 337 -5.40 -9.60 -1.29
CA SER A 337 -6.45 -10.40 -1.92
C SER A 337 -6.02 -10.85 -3.32
N THR A 338 -5.49 -9.93 -4.15
CA THR A 338 -5.08 -10.26 -5.52
C THR A 338 -3.89 -11.21 -5.54
N ASP A 339 -2.88 -10.99 -4.69
CA ASP A 339 -1.73 -11.90 -4.53
C ASP A 339 -2.17 -13.34 -4.23
N LYS A 340 -3.10 -13.51 -3.28
CA LYS A 340 -3.65 -14.83 -2.93
C LYS A 340 -4.46 -15.43 -4.07
N ALA A 341 -5.26 -14.64 -4.77
CA ALA A 341 -6.03 -15.09 -5.92
C ALA A 341 -5.11 -15.53 -7.08
N ALA A 342 -4.09 -14.73 -7.41
CA ALA A 342 -3.11 -15.02 -8.45
C ALA A 342 -2.30 -16.29 -8.15
N ARG A 343 -1.82 -16.47 -6.92
CA ARG A 343 -1.10 -17.70 -6.51
C ARG A 343 -2.00 -18.93 -6.57
N LEU A 344 -3.24 -18.84 -6.10
CA LEU A 344 -4.20 -19.94 -6.11
C LEU A 344 -4.63 -20.32 -7.55
N PHE A 345 -4.93 -19.31 -8.39
CA PHE A 345 -5.18 -19.46 -9.82
C PHE A 345 -4.00 -20.15 -10.52
N THR A 346 -2.77 -19.69 -10.28
CA THR A 346 -1.55 -20.26 -10.88
C THR A 346 -1.34 -21.72 -10.47
N GLN A 347 -1.57 -22.07 -9.20
CA GLN A 347 -1.51 -23.46 -8.71
C GLN A 347 -2.60 -24.35 -9.32
N GLN A 348 -3.81 -23.82 -9.56
CA GLN A 348 -4.88 -24.55 -10.24
C GLN A 348 -4.57 -24.72 -11.74
N LEU A 349 -4.04 -23.69 -12.39
CA LEU A 349 -3.64 -23.70 -13.80
C LEU A 349 -2.52 -24.72 -14.04
N GLY A 350 -1.49 -24.71 -13.19
CA GLY A 350 -0.41 -25.70 -13.24
C GLY A 350 -0.93 -27.15 -13.13
N LYS A 351 -1.89 -27.41 -12.25
CA LYS A 351 -2.54 -28.74 -12.18
C LYS A 351 -3.32 -29.07 -13.45
N LEU A 352 -4.16 -28.16 -13.94
CA LEU A 352 -5.01 -28.39 -15.11
C LEU A 352 -4.24 -28.59 -16.44
N LEU A 353 -3.02 -28.05 -16.52
CA LEU A 353 -2.10 -28.24 -17.65
C LEU A 353 -1.19 -29.47 -17.49
N LEU A 354 -0.70 -29.77 -16.28
CA LEU A 354 0.32 -30.82 -16.07
C LEU A 354 -0.26 -32.21 -15.71
N CYS A 355 -1.51 -32.31 -15.24
CA CYS A 355 -2.07 -33.57 -14.72
C CYS A 355 -2.37 -34.68 -15.76
N GLN A 356 -2.08 -34.48 -17.05
CA GLN A 356 -2.24 -35.52 -18.09
C GLN A 356 -0.93 -36.06 -18.67
N ALA A 357 0.22 -35.45 -18.37
CA ALA A 357 1.52 -35.97 -18.80
C ALA A 357 1.95 -37.15 -17.91
N SER A 358 1.99 -38.37 -18.47
CA SER A 358 2.43 -39.58 -17.76
C SER A 358 3.92 -39.56 -17.40
N ASP A 359 4.72 -38.74 -18.10
CA ASP A 359 6.12 -38.46 -17.82
C ASP A 359 6.39 -36.95 -17.87
N LYS A 360 7.19 -36.44 -16.92
CA LYS A 360 7.51 -35.00 -16.82
C LYS A 360 8.30 -34.44 -18.01
N SER A 361 8.88 -35.30 -18.84
CA SER A 361 9.69 -34.93 -20.01
C SER A 361 8.84 -34.47 -21.20
N ASP A 362 7.67 -35.07 -21.44
CA ASP A 362 6.90 -34.90 -22.68
C ASP A 362 5.75 -33.86 -22.60
N SER A 363 5.60 -33.18 -21.45
CA SER A 363 4.69 -32.03 -21.31
C SER A 363 5.08 -30.88 -22.25
N TRP A 364 4.12 -30.37 -23.03
CA TRP A 364 4.25 -29.11 -23.78
C TRP A 364 4.40 -27.90 -22.86
N PHE A 365 3.73 -27.90 -21.71
CA PHE A 365 3.74 -26.80 -20.75
C PHE A 365 4.87 -26.93 -19.73
N LEU A 366 5.55 -25.81 -19.48
CA LEU A 366 6.36 -25.61 -18.27
C LEU A 366 5.46 -25.17 -17.11
N GLU A 367 5.96 -25.30 -15.87
CA GLU A 367 5.23 -24.87 -14.69
C GLU A 367 4.92 -23.34 -14.76
N PRO A 368 3.64 -22.92 -14.65
CA PRO A 368 3.28 -21.51 -14.75
C PRO A 368 3.95 -20.67 -13.65
N LYS A 369 4.62 -19.58 -14.05
CA LYS A 369 5.30 -18.66 -13.12
C LYS A 369 4.38 -17.50 -12.78
N VAL A 370 4.30 -17.15 -11.49
CA VAL A 370 3.57 -15.96 -11.01
C VAL A 370 4.56 -14.81 -10.76
N LEU A 371 4.23 -13.61 -11.25
CA LEU A 371 5.09 -12.42 -11.23
C LEU A 371 4.28 -11.20 -10.74
N ASP A 372 4.81 -10.46 -9.77
CA ASP A 372 4.19 -9.21 -9.29
C ASP A 372 4.68 -8.03 -10.15
N LEU A 373 3.74 -7.27 -10.73
CA LEU A 373 4.00 -6.03 -11.47
C LEU A 373 4.65 -4.93 -10.59
N ALA A 374 4.74 -5.12 -9.27
CA ALA A 374 5.46 -4.26 -8.33
C ALA A 374 6.92 -4.71 -8.03
N GLU A 375 7.37 -5.84 -8.57
CA GLU A 375 8.71 -6.40 -8.29
C GLU A 375 9.57 -6.67 -9.53
N ILE A 376 8.96 -6.92 -10.69
CA ILE A 376 9.68 -7.14 -11.97
C ILE A 376 10.25 -5.85 -12.58
N ASP A 377 11.11 -5.99 -13.59
CA ASP A 377 11.38 -4.94 -14.57
C ASP A 377 10.33 -5.00 -15.70
N TYR A 378 9.80 -3.87 -16.16
CA TYR A 378 8.88 -3.91 -17.31
C TYR A 378 9.63 -4.10 -18.63
N ASP A 379 10.89 -3.66 -18.73
CA ASP A 379 11.69 -3.77 -19.95
C ASP A 379 11.91 -5.24 -20.36
N GLU A 380 12.14 -6.10 -19.35
CA GLU A 380 12.46 -7.53 -19.47
C GLU A 380 11.28 -8.38 -20.00
N TYR A 381 10.04 -7.89 -19.85
CA TYR A 381 8.82 -8.63 -20.21
C TYR A 381 7.93 -7.90 -21.23
N PHE A 382 7.98 -6.57 -21.33
CA PHE A 382 7.02 -5.75 -22.10
C PHE A 382 7.65 -4.92 -23.24
N ILE A 383 8.98 -4.72 -23.27
CA ILE A 383 9.70 -4.18 -24.44
C ILE A 383 10.23 -5.30 -25.36
N THR A 384 10.60 -6.45 -24.82
CA THR A 384 10.99 -7.64 -25.59
C THR A 384 10.66 -8.88 -24.77
N PRO A 385 10.15 -9.98 -25.37
CA PRO A 385 9.92 -11.22 -24.63
C PRO A 385 11.22 -11.77 -24.01
N PRO A 386 11.17 -12.40 -22.82
CA PRO A 386 12.37 -12.90 -22.14
C PRO A 386 13.18 -13.86 -23.00
N LYS A 387 14.50 -13.71 -22.98
CA LYS A 387 15.42 -14.63 -23.68
C LYS A 387 15.56 -15.91 -22.87
N SER A 388 15.38 -17.05 -23.52
CA SER A 388 15.64 -18.36 -22.94
C SER A 388 17.11 -18.76 -23.11
N ASP A 389 17.75 -19.22 -22.03
CA ASP A 389 19.13 -19.71 -22.05
C ASP A 389 19.23 -21.09 -22.70
N GLY A 390 19.17 -21.12 -24.04
CA GLY A 390 19.45 -22.31 -24.86
C GLY A 390 18.29 -23.29 -25.06
N ALA A 391 17.07 -22.97 -24.62
CA ALA A 391 15.87 -23.78 -24.86
C ALA A 391 14.87 -23.05 -25.77
N ASP A 392 14.32 -23.75 -26.78
CA ASP A 392 13.33 -23.21 -27.71
C ASP A 392 11.94 -23.15 -27.03
N VAL A 393 11.69 -22.03 -26.34
CA VAL A 393 10.54 -21.80 -25.44
C VAL A 393 9.75 -20.59 -25.91
N ASP A 394 8.46 -20.80 -26.18
CA ASP A 394 7.52 -19.72 -26.50
C ASP A 394 6.77 -19.27 -25.24
N PHE A 395 6.41 -17.98 -25.16
CA PHE A 395 5.78 -17.39 -23.97
C PHE A 395 4.31 -17.06 -24.19
N PHE A 396 3.50 -17.21 -23.14
CA PHE A 396 2.07 -16.87 -23.11
C PHE A 396 1.75 -16.07 -21.84
N TYR A 397 1.06 -14.93 -21.97
CA TYR A 397 0.90 -13.94 -20.89
C TYR A 397 -0.54 -13.90 -20.34
N LEU A 398 -0.68 -14.03 -19.02
CA LEU A 398 -1.94 -13.83 -18.30
C LEU A 398 -1.79 -12.66 -17.34
N LEU A 399 -2.73 -11.71 -17.35
CA LEU A 399 -2.67 -10.51 -16.51
C LEU A 399 -3.91 -10.40 -15.61
N LEU A 400 -3.68 -10.36 -14.30
CA LEU A 400 -4.71 -10.31 -13.26
C LEU A 400 -4.72 -8.92 -12.61
N ILE A 401 -5.57 -8.03 -13.11
CA ILE A 401 -5.51 -6.58 -12.89
C ILE A 401 -6.70 -6.09 -12.05
N PRO A 402 -6.53 -5.81 -10.75
CA PRO A 402 -7.53 -5.11 -9.94
C PRO A 402 -7.63 -3.64 -10.36
N SER A 403 -8.73 -2.96 -10.03
CA SER A 403 -8.91 -1.51 -10.29
C SER A 403 -8.82 -0.66 -9.03
N TYR A 404 -8.12 0.47 -9.11
CA TYR A 404 -7.84 1.37 -7.98
C TYR A 404 -8.24 2.83 -8.25
N ASN A 405 -8.91 3.47 -7.29
CA ASN A 405 -9.26 4.90 -7.34
C ASN A 405 -8.12 5.81 -6.80
N ILE A 406 -6.88 5.35 -6.93
CA ILE A 406 -5.66 6.09 -6.64
C ILE A 406 -4.60 5.68 -7.65
N ASP A 407 -3.68 6.60 -7.93
CA ASP A 407 -2.48 6.34 -8.71
C ASP A 407 -1.63 5.24 -8.04
N SER A 408 -1.34 4.20 -8.82
CA SER A 408 -0.95 2.89 -8.34
C SER A 408 0.10 2.25 -9.25
N ILE A 409 0.48 0.99 -8.95
CA ILE A 409 1.36 0.22 -9.83
C ILE A 409 0.71 -0.06 -11.20
N ASN A 410 -0.62 -0.14 -11.29
CA ASN A 410 -1.32 -0.31 -12.57
C ASN A 410 -1.15 0.92 -13.46
N ASP A 411 -1.17 2.11 -12.88
CA ASP A 411 -1.05 3.36 -13.64
C ASP A 411 0.38 3.56 -14.16
N ASN A 412 1.39 3.18 -13.35
CA ASN A 412 2.79 3.13 -13.77
C ASN A 412 3.00 2.09 -14.89
N PHE A 413 2.37 0.92 -14.79
CA PHE A 413 2.41 -0.12 -15.82
C PHE A 413 1.70 0.34 -17.11
N LEU A 414 0.52 0.96 -17.01
CA LEU A 414 -0.22 1.54 -18.13
C LEU A 414 0.55 2.67 -18.81
N GLU A 415 1.24 3.51 -18.04
CA GLU A 415 2.12 4.58 -18.54
C GLU A 415 3.30 3.96 -19.31
N HIS A 416 3.95 2.92 -18.79
CA HIS A 416 4.98 2.16 -19.51
C HIS A 416 4.48 1.50 -20.82
N LEU A 417 3.29 0.87 -20.82
CA LEU A 417 2.72 0.28 -22.05
C LEU A 417 2.38 1.36 -23.10
N LYS A 418 2.01 2.57 -22.66
CA LYS A 418 1.76 3.75 -23.51
C LYS A 418 3.06 4.30 -24.08
N GLU A 419 4.07 4.52 -23.24
CA GLU A 419 5.42 4.94 -23.65
C GLU A 419 6.01 3.97 -24.67
N THR A 420 5.98 2.66 -24.40
CA THR A 420 6.53 1.62 -25.28
C THR A 420 5.86 1.58 -26.66
N HIS A 421 4.55 1.89 -26.74
CA HIS A 421 3.84 1.98 -28.04
C HIS A 421 4.11 3.30 -28.80
N HIS A 422 4.58 4.34 -28.11
CA HIS A 422 4.83 5.67 -28.69
C HIS A 422 6.32 6.02 -28.84
N ASP A 423 7.24 5.20 -28.32
CA ASP A 423 8.68 5.32 -28.52
C ASP A 423 9.07 4.90 -29.94
N PHE A 424 9.42 5.88 -30.78
CA PHE A 424 9.84 5.71 -32.17
C PHE A 424 11.11 4.84 -32.37
N ARG A 425 11.81 4.47 -31.29
CA ARG A 425 12.99 3.59 -31.30
C ARG A 425 12.63 2.11 -31.16
N ILE A 426 11.38 1.81 -30.77
CA ILE A 426 10.84 0.47 -30.53
C ILE A 426 9.87 0.12 -31.68
N ASP A 427 9.67 -1.17 -31.96
CA ASP A 427 8.60 -1.57 -32.90
C ASP A 427 7.22 -1.24 -32.30
N THR A 428 6.30 -0.75 -33.12
CA THR A 428 4.87 -0.58 -32.81
C THR A 428 4.18 -1.79 -32.18
N SER A 429 4.63 -3.02 -32.49
CA SER A 429 4.14 -4.29 -31.93
C SER A 429 5.30 -5.15 -31.38
N PRO A 430 5.98 -4.72 -30.30
CA PRO A 430 7.24 -5.33 -29.86
C PRO A 430 7.04 -6.67 -29.14
N LEU A 431 5.81 -6.95 -28.68
CA LEU A 431 5.40 -8.23 -28.11
C LEU A 431 4.75 -9.15 -29.14
N SER A 432 4.78 -8.82 -30.44
CA SER A 432 4.38 -9.71 -31.52
C SER A 432 5.04 -11.11 -31.52
N PRO A 433 6.21 -11.38 -30.89
CA PRO A 433 6.73 -12.75 -30.80
C PRO A 433 6.05 -13.65 -29.76
N ILE A 434 5.23 -13.14 -28.81
CA ILE A 434 4.52 -14.00 -27.85
C ILE A 434 3.43 -14.84 -28.54
N LEU A 435 3.01 -15.96 -27.95
CA LEU A 435 1.92 -16.78 -28.49
C LEU A 435 0.57 -16.05 -28.43
N GLY A 436 0.29 -15.43 -27.29
CA GLY A 436 -0.88 -14.62 -27.05
C GLY A 436 -0.95 -14.10 -25.61
N TYR A 437 -1.98 -13.31 -25.33
CA TYR A 437 -2.26 -12.81 -23.99
C TYR A 437 -3.76 -12.86 -23.66
N SER A 438 -4.09 -12.89 -22.37
CA SER A 438 -5.46 -12.65 -21.86
C SER A 438 -5.41 -11.85 -20.55
N VAL A 439 -6.46 -11.07 -20.28
CA VAL A 439 -6.57 -10.22 -19.08
C VAL A 439 -7.83 -10.55 -18.28
N PHE A 440 -7.74 -10.52 -16.95
CA PHE A 440 -8.88 -10.58 -16.04
C PHE A 440 -8.87 -9.35 -15.12
N GLY A 441 -10.01 -8.66 -15.05
CA GLY A 441 -10.23 -7.50 -14.18
C GLY A 441 -10.88 -7.86 -12.86
N PHE A 442 -10.35 -7.36 -11.75
CA PHE A 442 -11.06 -7.35 -10.47
C PHE A 442 -11.59 -5.95 -10.14
N GLY A 443 -12.91 -5.82 -10.05
CA GLY A 443 -13.59 -4.56 -9.74
C GLY A 443 -14.22 -4.55 -8.35
N ASP A 444 -14.75 -3.39 -7.99
CA ASP A 444 -15.74 -3.19 -6.95
C ASP A 444 -16.81 -2.27 -7.56
N SER A 445 -18.04 -2.76 -7.73
CA SER A 445 -19.15 -1.98 -8.31
C SER A 445 -19.67 -0.90 -7.34
N GLU A 446 -19.26 -0.93 -6.07
CA GLU A 446 -19.73 -0.04 -5.01
C GLU A 446 -18.56 0.79 -4.42
N GLY A 447 -18.26 1.93 -5.04
CA GLY A 447 -17.21 2.84 -4.54
C GLY A 447 -16.81 3.99 -5.48
N TRP A 448 -17.55 4.17 -6.57
CA TRP A 448 -17.22 5.04 -7.69
C TRP A 448 -18.39 6.00 -8.01
N PRO A 449 -18.16 7.13 -8.71
CA PRO A 449 -19.23 8.04 -9.11
C PRO A 449 -20.21 7.39 -10.11
N THR A 450 -19.69 6.56 -11.01
CA THR A 450 -20.43 5.71 -11.95
C THR A 450 -19.81 4.31 -12.00
N GLU A 451 -20.57 3.32 -12.48
CA GLU A 451 -20.08 1.95 -12.64
C GLU A 451 -19.04 1.86 -13.78
N GLU A 452 -19.25 2.57 -14.88
CA GLU A 452 -18.44 2.52 -16.11
C GLU A 452 -17.04 3.14 -15.97
N GLU A 453 -16.89 4.19 -15.14
CA GLU A 453 -15.60 4.81 -14.82
C GLU A 453 -14.72 3.95 -13.89
N GLY A 454 -15.34 3.05 -13.10
CA GLY A 454 -14.70 2.40 -11.95
C GLY A 454 -14.56 0.89 -12.04
N PHE A 455 -15.52 0.20 -12.64
CA PHE A 455 -15.54 -1.26 -12.69
C PHE A 455 -14.55 -1.78 -13.74
N CYS A 456 -13.49 -2.45 -13.27
CA CYS A 456 -12.46 -3.09 -14.09
C CYS A 456 -11.72 -2.14 -15.08
N PHE A 457 -11.79 -0.82 -14.90
CA PHE A 457 -11.29 0.16 -15.89
C PHE A 457 -9.78 0.02 -16.20
N GLN A 458 -8.95 -0.28 -15.20
CA GLN A 458 -7.51 -0.51 -15.40
C GLN A 458 -7.25 -1.79 -16.20
N ALA A 459 -8.10 -2.81 -16.06
CA ALA A 459 -8.00 -4.04 -16.86
C ALA A 459 -8.44 -3.80 -18.33
N ARG A 460 -9.48 -2.98 -18.56
CA ARG A 460 -9.90 -2.54 -19.92
C ARG A 460 -8.77 -1.80 -20.63
N GLU A 461 -8.10 -0.86 -19.96
CA GLU A 461 -6.95 -0.16 -20.52
C GLU A 461 -5.74 -1.11 -20.73
N VAL A 462 -5.38 -1.97 -19.76
CA VAL A 462 -4.24 -2.91 -19.94
C VAL A 462 -4.47 -3.81 -21.14
N ASP A 463 -5.67 -4.37 -21.28
CA ASP A 463 -6.06 -5.20 -22.42
C ASP A 463 -5.97 -4.46 -23.76
N LYS A 464 -6.42 -3.21 -23.82
CA LYS A 464 -6.31 -2.32 -24.99
C LYS A 464 -4.87 -2.01 -25.41
N TRP A 465 -3.94 -1.83 -24.46
CA TRP A 465 -2.52 -1.58 -24.79
C TRP A 465 -1.77 -2.88 -25.10
N MET A 466 -2.07 -3.99 -24.41
CA MET A 466 -1.57 -5.32 -24.77
C MET A 466 -2.05 -5.77 -26.16
N ALA A 467 -3.28 -5.44 -26.56
CA ALA A 467 -3.79 -5.69 -27.92
C ALA A 467 -2.94 -5.00 -28.98
N LYS A 468 -2.48 -3.77 -28.74
CA LYS A 468 -1.58 -3.05 -29.65
C LYS A 468 -0.19 -3.68 -29.68
N LEU A 469 0.44 -3.83 -28.51
CA LEU A 469 1.83 -4.27 -28.39
C LEU A 469 2.06 -5.71 -28.86
N SER A 470 1.06 -6.59 -28.73
CA SER A 470 1.13 -7.99 -29.17
C SER A 470 0.74 -8.22 -30.64
N GLY A 471 0.34 -7.20 -31.38
CA GLY A 471 -0.20 -7.36 -32.74
C GLY A 471 -1.57 -8.05 -32.77
N ARG A 472 -2.48 -7.63 -31.88
CA ARG A 472 -3.86 -8.13 -31.68
C ARG A 472 -3.99 -9.61 -31.24
N LYS A 473 -2.93 -10.25 -30.74
CA LYS A 473 -2.92 -11.66 -30.27
C LYS A 473 -3.65 -11.90 -28.93
N ARG A 474 -4.93 -11.50 -28.82
CA ARG A 474 -5.76 -11.84 -27.66
C ARG A 474 -6.21 -13.31 -27.77
N ALA A 475 -5.93 -14.09 -26.73
CA ALA A 475 -6.18 -15.53 -26.71
C ALA A 475 -7.56 -15.88 -26.16
N PHE A 476 -8.00 -15.19 -25.10
CA PHE A 476 -9.35 -15.33 -24.54
C PHE A 476 -9.90 -13.93 -24.17
N PRO A 477 -11.23 -13.70 -24.19
CA PRO A 477 -11.81 -12.39 -23.87
C PRO A 477 -11.40 -11.83 -22.50
N LEU A 478 -11.50 -10.51 -22.35
CA LEU A 478 -11.30 -9.81 -21.08
C LEU A 478 -12.34 -10.30 -20.05
N GLY A 479 -11.88 -11.02 -19.03
CA GLY A 479 -12.72 -11.39 -17.90
C GLY A 479 -12.90 -10.22 -16.94
N MET A 480 -14.02 -10.19 -16.22
CA MET A 480 -14.29 -9.22 -15.16
C MET A 480 -15.03 -9.90 -14.01
N GLY A 481 -14.80 -9.45 -12.78
CA GLY A 481 -15.55 -9.91 -11.61
C GLY A 481 -15.47 -8.96 -10.43
N ASP A 482 -16.52 -8.91 -9.63
CA ASP A 482 -16.64 -8.02 -8.47
C ASP A 482 -16.14 -8.72 -7.19
N TRP A 483 -15.19 -8.09 -6.48
CA TRP A 483 -14.55 -8.64 -5.27
C TRP A 483 -15.52 -9.02 -4.15
N LYS A 484 -16.68 -8.36 -4.05
CA LYS A 484 -17.71 -8.60 -3.03
C LYS A 484 -18.77 -9.61 -3.49
N ARG A 485 -18.97 -9.76 -4.81
CA ARG A 485 -20.15 -10.43 -5.40
C ARG A 485 -19.80 -11.77 -6.08
N ASP A 486 -18.98 -11.77 -7.13
CA ASP A 486 -18.82 -12.94 -8.02
C ASP A 486 -17.38 -13.22 -8.52
N ALA A 487 -16.38 -12.43 -8.12
CA ALA A 487 -15.01 -12.50 -8.67
C ALA A 487 -14.34 -13.89 -8.63
N LYS A 488 -14.68 -14.76 -7.68
CA LYS A 488 -14.14 -16.13 -7.62
C LYS A 488 -14.70 -17.02 -8.71
N ASP A 489 -16.02 -16.96 -8.90
CA ASP A 489 -16.73 -17.82 -9.83
C ASP A 489 -16.47 -17.37 -11.27
N ARG A 490 -16.40 -16.05 -11.50
CA ARG A 490 -15.95 -15.46 -12.77
C ARG A 490 -14.51 -15.79 -13.12
N LEU A 491 -13.59 -15.78 -12.14
CA LEU A 491 -12.20 -16.17 -12.38
C LEU A 491 -12.10 -17.65 -12.75
N ALA A 492 -12.91 -18.53 -12.14
CA ALA A 492 -12.95 -19.96 -12.47
C ALA A 492 -13.58 -20.24 -13.85
N GLU A 493 -14.67 -19.55 -14.20
CA GLU A 493 -15.29 -19.56 -15.54
C GLU A 493 -14.27 -19.15 -16.62
N TRP A 494 -13.60 -18.02 -16.41
CA TRP A 494 -12.54 -17.51 -17.29
C TRP A 494 -11.31 -18.43 -17.36
N GLN A 495 -10.93 -19.05 -16.24
CA GLN A 495 -9.83 -20.01 -16.19
C GLN A 495 -10.09 -21.25 -17.05
N SER A 496 -11.34 -21.75 -17.11
CA SER A 496 -11.68 -22.87 -17.98
C SER A 496 -11.46 -22.52 -19.45
N GLY A 497 -11.99 -21.38 -19.89
CA GLY A 497 -11.83 -20.92 -21.29
C GLY A 497 -10.36 -20.67 -21.67
N VAL A 498 -9.57 -20.09 -20.76
CA VAL A 498 -8.11 -19.94 -20.95
C VAL A 498 -7.41 -21.30 -21.07
N VAL A 499 -7.77 -22.30 -20.25
CA VAL A 499 -7.20 -23.65 -20.33
C VAL A 499 -7.56 -24.34 -21.64
N ASP A 500 -8.79 -24.17 -22.14
CA ASP A 500 -9.21 -24.79 -23.39
C ASP A 500 -8.54 -24.13 -24.62
N VAL A 501 -8.28 -22.82 -24.60
CA VAL A 501 -7.44 -22.16 -25.62
C VAL A 501 -5.98 -22.61 -25.54
N LEU A 502 -5.41 -22.81 -24.35
CA LEU A 502 -4.06 -23.37 -24.20
C LEU A 502 -3.97 -24.80 -24.75
N ARG A 503 -4.98 -25.64 -24.54
CA ARG A 503 -5.06 -26.99 -25.15
C ARG A 503 -5.22 -26.96 -26.67
N GLN A 504 -5.92 -25.96 -27.22
CA GLN A 504 -5.95 -25.75 -28.66
C GLN A 504 -4.58 -25.35 -29.20
N LEU A 505 -3.85 -24.45 -28.52
CA LEU A 505 -2.48 -24.07 -28.88
C LEU A 505 -1.50 -25.26 -28.89
N GLU A 506 -1.64 -26.21 -27.96
CA GLU A 506 -0.88 -27.48 -27.94
C GLU A 506 -1.17 -28.35 -29.18
N GLN A 507 -2.40 -28.34 -29.71
CA GLN A 507 -2.80 -29.15 -30.86
C GLN A 507 -2.51 -28.47 -32.21
N THR A 508 -2.56 -27.13 -32.29
CA THR A 508 -2.42 -26.37 -33.55
C THR A 508 -1.06 -25.68 -33.71
N GLY A 509 -0.31 -25.46 -32.63
CA GLY A 509 0.93 -24.68 -32.65
C GLY A 509 0.76 -23.21 -33.08
N SER A 510 -0.47 -22.67 -33.03
CA SER A 510 -0.79 -21.29 -33.39
C SER A 510 -2.17 -20.86 -32.86
N LEU A 511 -2.30 -19.58 -32.50
CA LEU A 511 -3.57 -18.99 -32.02
C LEU A 511 -4.61 -18.77 -33.15
N GLY A 512 -4.25 -19.05 -34.41
CA GLY A 512 -5.05 -18.66 -35.57
C GLY A 512 -5.01 -17.14 -35.77
N GLU A 513 -6.14 -16.53 -36.13
CA GLU A 513 -6.33 -15.08 -36.09
C GLU A 513 -6.55 -14.55 -34.66
N GLY A 514 -6.67 -15.44 -33.67
CA GLY A 514 -7.00 -15.13 -32.29
C GLY A 514 -8.46 -14.74 -32.09
N VAL A 515 -8.82 -14.36 -30.85
CA VAL A 515 -10.01 -13.55 -30.63
C VAL A 515 -9.64 -12.13 -31.05
N PRO A 516 -10.45 -11.42 -31.87
CA PRO A 516 -10.20 -10.02 -32.16
C PRO A 516 -10.04 -9.21 -30.86
N GLY A 517 -8.83 -8.72 -30.62
CA GLY A 517 -8.59 -7.69 -29.62
C GLY A 517 -9.45 -6.48 -29.96
N SER A 518 -10.01 -5.79 -28.96
CA SER A 518 -10.98 -4.68 -29.09
C SER A 518 -10.38 -3.38 -29.67
N GLY A 519 -9.36 -3.50 -30.52
CA GLY A 519 -8.69 -2.42 -31.23
C GLY A 519 -9.28 -2.12 -32.61
N ASP A 520 -10.56 -2.44 -32.86
CA ASP A 520 -11.30 -1.89 -34.01
C ASP A 520 -12.02 -0.59 -33.59
N PRO A 521 -12.16 0.43 -34.49
CA PRO A 521 -12.62 1.78 -34.12
C PRO A 521 -14.14 1.92 -33.89
N ILE A 522 -14.81 0.91 -33.33
CA ILE A 522 -16.28 0.80 -33.29
C ILE A 522 -16.89 1.12 -31.90
N GLU A 523 -16.08 1.28 -30.86
CA GLU A 523 -16.47 2.00 -29.62
C GLU A 523 -15.90 3.44 -29.61
N SER A 524 -15.93 4.13 -30.76
CA SER A 524 -15.65 5.57 -30.85
C SER A 524 -16.72 6.34 -31.63
N ASP A 525 -17.96 5.86 -31.56
CA ASP A 525 -19.14 6.50 -32.17
C ASP A 525 -20.39 6.29 -31.30
N ASP A 526 -20.25 6.59 -30.01
CA ASP A 526 -21.38 6.90 -29.11
C ASP A 526 -21.27 8.34 -28.59
N GLU A 527 -20.64 9.24 -29.37
CA GLU A 527 -21.10 10.63 -29.43
C GLU A 527 -22.43 10.62 -30.18
N ARG A 528 -23.52 10.35 -29.46
CA ARG A 528 -24.84 10.55 -30.03
C ARG A 528 -25.01 12.02 -30.33
N GLU A 529 -25.18 12.34 -31.61
CA GLU A 529 -25.89 13.53 -32.03
C GLU A 529 -27.25 13.55 -31.30
N VAL A 530 -27.33 14.37 -30.26
CA VAL A 530 -28.63 14.77 -29.71
C VAL A 530 -29.22 15.70 -30.75
N GLY A 531 -30.07 15.13 -31.61
CA GLY A 531 -30.89 15.87 -32.55
C GLY A 531 -31.97 16.67 -31.82
N ASP A 532 -31.55 17.76 -31.16
CA ASP A 532 -32.44 18.83 -30.67
C ASP A 532 -32.92 19.67 -31.88
N ASP A 533 -33.71 19.06 -32.77
CA ASP A 533 -34.60 19.78 -33.68
C ASP A 533 -35.85 20.19 -32.89
N ASP A 534 -35.71 21.23 -32.04
CA ASP A 534 -36.83 21.92 -31.38
C ASP A 534 -36.71 23.42 -31.70
N GLU A 535 -37.17 23.81 -32.90
CA GLU A 535 -37.12 25.20 -33.37
C GLU A 535 -37.93 26.13 -32.47
N VAL A 536 -37.24 27.07 -31.79
CA VAL A 536 -37.92 28.16 -31.10
C VAL A 536 -38.39 29.19 -32.13
N PHE A 537 -39.69 29.13 -32.47
CA PHE A 537 -40.41 30.17 -33.19
C PHE A 537 -40.16 31.56 -32.57
N ILE A 538 -39.66 32.48 -33.39
CA ILE A 538 -40.03 33.90 -33.32
C ILE A 538 -40.51 34.31 -34.71
N GLU A 539 -41.63 35.00 -34.76
CA GLU A 539 -42.28 35.44 -36.00
C GLU A 539 -41.42 36.51 -36.71
N ASP A 540 -41.28 36.38 -38.04
CA ASP A 540 -41.48 37.53 -38.93
C ASP A 540 -41.75 37.07 -40.37
N GLY A 541 -42.54 37.87 -41.10
CA GLY A 541 -42.86 37.64 -42.52
C GLY A 541 -43.86 38.66 -43.05
N PRO A 542 -44.19 38.65 -44.37
CA PRO A 542 -43.71 37.75 -45.42
C PRO A 542 -42.88 38.46 -46.51
N GLU A 543 -42.13 37.70 -47.32
CA GLU A 543 -41.70 38.19 -48.64
C GLU A 543 -42.81 38.03 -49.71
N LEU A 544 -42.83 38.95 -50.66
CA LEU A 544 -43.65 38.88 -51.87
C LEU A 544 -42.86 38.27 -53.03
N ASN A 545 -43.57 37.68 -53.99
CA ASN A 545 -42.98 37.19 -55.24
C ASN A 545 -42.10 38.25 -55.93
N SER A 546 -40.91 37.86 -56.45
CA SER A 546 -40.83 37.45 -57.88
C SER A 546 -39.41 37.27 -58.46
N SER A 547 -39.28 36.23 -59.29
CA SER A 547 -38.51 36.18 -60.55
C SER A 547 -37.07 36.75 -60.69
N SER A 548 -36.15 35.81 -60.91
CA SER A 548 -35.34 35.66 -62.16
C SER A 548 -33.90 36.19 -62.31
N LYS A 549 -33.08 35.28 -62.88
CA LYS A 549 -32.05 35.49 -63.93
C LYS A 549 -30.84 36.45 -63.72
N SER A 550 -29.73 35.81 -63.40
CA SER A 550 -28.58 35.55 -64.32
C SER A 550 -27.39 36.54 -64.41
N ARG A 551 -26.19 35.92 -64.61
CA ARG A 551 -24.86 36.53 -64.91
C ARG A 551 -24.30 37.33 -63.73
N GLY A 552 -22.99 37.38 -63.44
CA GLY A 552 -21.77 37.20 -64.24
C GLY A 552 -21.03 38.54 -64.31
N SER A 553 -19.69 38.66 -64.30
CA SER A 553 -18.61 37.66 -64.36
C SER A 553 -17.22 38.31 -64.13
N ASP A 554 -16.18 37.47 -64.01
CA ASP A 554 -14.80 37.70 -64.54
C ASP A 554 -13.71 38.43 -63.71
N SER A 555 -12.44 38.17 -64.10
CA SER A 555 -11.13 38.82 -63.79
C SER A 555 -10.69 38.99 -62.31
N LEU A 556 -9.57 38.46 -61.78
CA LEU A 556 -8.14 38.29 -62.18
C LEU A 556 -7.20 39.47 -61.84
N GLU A 557 -5.95 39.10 -61.47
CA GLU A 557 -4.71 39.93 -61.34
C GLU A 557 -4.65 40.95 -60.16
N ASP A 558 -3.51 41.24 -59.49
CA ASP A 558 -2.13 40.69 -59.56
C ASP A 558 -1.36 40.83 -58.20
N VAL A 559 -0.06 40.52 -58.16
CA VAL A 559 0.84 40.53 -56.97
C VAL A 559 2.12 41.35 -57.22
N GLU A 560 2.48 42.31 -56.34
CA GLU A 560 3.90 42.69 -56.08
C GLU A 560 4.13 43.54 -54.81
N ASP A 561 5.41 43.74 -54.46
CA ASP A 561 6.03 44.58 -53.39
C ASP A 561 5.50 44.48 -51.94
N ILE A 562 6.19 43.87 -50.95
CA ILE A 562 7.60 43.92 -50.49
C ILE A 562 7.99 45.17 -49.65
N GLY A 563 8.14 44.93 -48.34
CA GLY A 563 9.36 45.32 -47.60
C GLY A 563 9.64 46.81 -47.35
N ARG A 564 8.94 47.41 -46.37
CA ARG A 564 9.47 48.57 -45.62
C ARG A 564 8.88 48.64 -44.20
N ILE A 565 9.50 49.46 -43.34
CA ILE A 565 9.12 49.70 -41.93
C ILE A 565 9.44 48.53 -40.99
N LEU A 566 10.73 48.23 -40.89
CA LEU A 566 11.38 48.03 -39.59
C LEU A 566 12.37 49.19 -39.41
N GLU A 567 12.63 49.57 -38.15
CA GLU A 567 13.44 50.74 -37.74
C GLU A 567 12.86 52.14 -38.06
N LEU A 568 12.34 52.82 -37.04
CA LEU A 568 12.84 54.14 -36.59
C LEU A 568 12.21 54.60 -35.25
N SER A 569 12.91 55.52 -34.57
CA SER A 569 12.48 56.29 -33.38
C SER A 569 12.03 55.54 -32.12
N GLN A 570 12.99 55.36 -31.19
CA GLN A 570 12.72 55.58 -29.75
C GLN A 570 12.68 57.09 -29.47
N VAL A 571 11.78 57.58 -28.60
CA VAL A 571 12.10 58.38 -27.38
C VAL A 571 10.84 58.61 -26.51
N ASP A 572 11.05 58.53 -25.18
CA ASP A 572 10.39 59.20 -24.02
C ASP A 572 8.88 59.52 -23.98
N GLY A 573 8.21 59.30 -22.82
CA GLY A 573 6.80 59.74 -22.67
C GLY A 573 6.01 59.57 -21.35
N SER A 574 6.50 58.86 -20.32
CA SER A 574 5.96 58.81 -18.93
C SER A 574 4.64 58.06 -18.57
N SER A 575 4.69 57.36 -17.42
CA SER A 575 3.58 57.01 -16.48
C SER A 575 2.47 55.99 -16.86
N GLY A 576 2.13 55.05 -15.94
CA GLY A 576 0.75 54.51 -15.88
C GLY A 576 0.40 53.03 -15.58
N LYS A 577 0.93 52.40 -14.51
CA LYS A 577 0.35 51.20 -13.81
C LYS A 577 0.11 49.85 -14.57
N LYS A 578 0.63 48.78 -13.94
CA LYS A 578 0.05 47.42 -13.83
C LYS A 578 -0.31 46.65 -15.12
N GLN A 579 0.57 45.71 -15.50
CA GLN A 579 0.17 44.43 -16.10
C GLN A 579 0.72 43.27 -15.25
N GLY A 580 -0.02 42.18 -15.14
CA GLY A 580 0.43 40.96 -14.47
C GLY A 580 1.24 40.09 -15.43
N SER A 581 2.50 39.79 -15.10
CA SER A 581 3.33 38.92 -15.93
C SER A 581 2.85 37.47 -15.86
N LYS A 582 2.48 36.90 -17.01
CA LYS A 582 2.37 35.45 -17.16
C LYS A 582 3.78 34.88 -17.27
N VAL A 583 4.26 34.25 -16.20
CA VAL A 583 5.54 33.53 -16.20
C VAL A 583 5.45 32.33 -17.17
N PRO A 584 6.47 32.05 -18.00
CA PRO A 584 6.45 30.90 -18.91
C PRO A 584 6.41 29.58 -18.15
N LEU A 585 5.72 28.57 -18.70
CA LEU A 585 5.86 27.19 -18.23
C LEU A 585 7.27 26.67 -18.57
N ALA A 586 7.81 25.81 -17.69
CA ALA A 586 9.06 25.12 -17.94
C ALA A 586 8.93 24.20 -19.16
N ILE A 587 9.96 24.20 -20.02
CA ILE A 587 10.03 23.37 -21.22
C ILE A 587 10.69 22.04 -20.85
N ASP A 588 10.02 20.93 -21.16
CA ASP A 588 10.62 19.59 -21.14
C ASP A 588 11.56 19.45 -22.35
N PHE A 589 12.80 19.05 -22.09
CA PHE A 589 13.86 18.92 -23.09
C PHE A 589 14.05 17.48 -23.61
N THR A 590 13.15 16.54 -23.26
CA THR A 590 13.37 15.11 -23.53
C THR A 590 12.70 14.56 -24.81
N THR A 591 12.00 15.37 -25.61
CA THR A 591 11.41 14.91 -26.88
C THR A 591 11.53 15.93 -28.04
N GLU A 592 12.51 15.74 -28.92
CA GLU A 592 12.63 16.44 -30.22
C GLU A 592 11.59 15.90 -31.22
N GLY A 593 10.36 16.44 -31.18
CA GLY A 593 9.26 16.10 -32.08
C GLY A 593 8.51 17.35 -32.56
N LYS A 594 8.47 17.57 -33.89
CA LYS A 594 7.90 18.80 -34.48
C LYS A 594 6.39 18.91 -34.24
N SER A 595 5.94 20.13 -33.94
CA SER A 595 4.55 20.45 -33.67
C SER A 595 3.66 20.33 -34.92
N SER A 596 2.56 19.59 -34.79
CA SER A 596 1.33 19.83 -35.53
C SER A 596 0.27 20.39 -34.56
N GLY A 597 -0.55 21.32 -35.04
CA GLY A 597 -1.39 22.16 -34.17
C GLY A 597 -2.77 21.56 -33.89
N THR A 598 -2.94 20.90 -32.76
CA THR A 598 -4.26 20.50 -32.23
C THR A 598 -4.52 21.21 -30.90
N LYS A 599 -5.68 21.87 -30.76
CA LYS A 599 -6.09 22.52 -29.50
C LYS A 599 -6.27 21.44 -28.42
N LYS A 600 -5.40 21.40 -27.42
CA LYS A 600 -5.59 20.52 -26.24
C LYS A 600 -6.81 20.99 -25.45
N LEU A 601 -7.75 20.07 -25.18
CA LEU A 601 -8.69 20.23 -24.08
C LEU A 601 -7.91 20.38 -22.77
N ALA A 602 -8.41 21.22 -21.86
CA ALA A 602 -7.78 21.42 -20.55
C ALA A 602 -8.09 20.25 -19.62
N THR A 603 -7.21 19.24 -19.59
CA THR A 603 -7.31 18.11 -18.65
C THR A 603 -7.36 18.63 -17.22
N THR A 604 -8.42 18.32 -16.48
CA THR A 604 -8.58 18.73 -15.08
C THR A 604 -7.54 18.02 -14.21
N VAL A 605 -6.56 18.78 -13.72
CA VAL A 605 -5.46 18.24 -12.90
C VAL A 605 -6.03 17.71 -11.57
N LYS A 606 -5.71 16.46 -11.22
CA LYS A 606 -6.25 15.79 -10.03
C LYS A 606 -5.55 16.24 -8.75
N GLU A 607 -6.28 16.33 -7.64
CA GLU A 607 -5.69 16.45 -6.29
C GLU A 607 -4.85 15.20 -5.97
N MET A 608 -3.77 15.33 -5.19
CA MET A 608 -2.90 14.21 -4.83
C MET A 608 -3.56 13.28 -3.78
N VAL A 609 -4.27 13.85 -2.80
CA VAL A 609 -5.03 13.10 -1.80
C VAL A 609 -6.44 13.72 -1.65
N PRO A 610 -7.38 13.38 -2.55
CA PRO A 610 -8.76 13.86 -2.49
C PRO A 610 -9.44 13.53 -1.16
N LYS A 611 -10.28 14.44 -0.63
CA LYS A 611 -10.93 14.28 0.70
C LYS A 611 -11.86 13.06 0.81
N ASN A 612 -12.40 12.59 -0.31
CA ASN A 612 -13.22 11.38 -0.43
C ASN A 612 -12.40 10.10 -0.64
N SER A 613 -11.06 10.18 -0.77
CA SER A 613 -10.22 9.02 -1.06
C SER A 613 -10.04 8.08 0.16
N PRO A 614 -9.84 6.77 -0.09
CA PRO A 614 -9.41 5.83 0.95
C PRO A 614 -8.10 6.26 1.63
N THR A 615 -7.16 6.86 0.87
CA THR A 615 -5.89 7.41 1.38
C THR A 615 -6.10 8.54 2.38
N TYR A 616 -6.96 9.52 2.10
CA TYR A 616 -7.28 10.61 3.03
C TYR A 616 -7.84 10.05 4.35
N THR A 617 -8.75 9.07 4.24
CA THR A 617 -9.36 8.39 5.39
C THR A 617 -8.33 7.60 6.21
N ALA A 618 -7.44 6.86 5.54
CA ALA A 618 -6.37 6.11 6.18
C ALA A 618 -5.37 7.02 6.92
N LEU A 619 -4.85 8.06 6.24
CA LEU A 619 -3.90 9.01 6.83
C LEU A 619 -4.51 9.76 8.02
N THR A 620 -5.76 10.22 7.88
CA THR A 620 -6.49 10.89 8.98
C THR A 620 -6.68 9.95 10.18
N LYS A 621 -7.11 8.70 9.96
CA LYS A 621 -7.22 7.66 11.02
C LYS A 621 -5.88 7.39 11.73
N GLN A 622 -4.76 7.61 11.04
CA GLN A 622 -3.40 7.45 11.57
C GLN A 622 -2.83 8.74 12.21
N GLY A 623 -3.65 9.78 12.39
CA GLY A 623 -3.34 11.01 13.14
C GLY A 623 -2.70 12.16 12.34
N TYR A 624 -2.60 12.02 11.01
CA TYR A 624 -2.18 13.11 10.13
C TYR A 624 -3.25 14.23 10.12
N SER A 625 -2.85 15.47 9.85
CA SER A 625 -3.74 16.46 9.23
C SER A 625 -3.23 16.67 7.82
N ILE A 626 -4.08 16.42 6.82
CA ILE A 626 -3.80 16.79 5.43
C ILE A 626 -3.97 18.32 5.32
N VAL A 627 -3.12 18.95 4.50
CA VAL A 627 -3.11 20.39 4.25
C VAL A 627 -3.09 20.59 2.73
N GLY A 628 -4.00 21.43 2.23
CA GLY A 628 -4.22 21.58 0.79
C GLY A 628 -4.67 20.26 0.14
N SER A 629 -4.18 20.00 -1.07
CA SER A 629 -4.43 18.81 -1.88
C SER A 629 -3.33 17.74 -1.78
N HIS A 630 -2.11 18.12 -1.35
CA HIS A 630 -0.92 17.25 -1.43
C HIS A 630 0.05 17.28 -0.25
N SER A 631 -0.22 18.08 0.80
CA SER A 631 0.68 18.24 1.95
C SER A 631 0.11 17.63 3.24
N GLY A 632 0.94 17.46 4.27
CA GLY A 632 0.44 16.97 5.56
C GLY A 632 1.40 17.13 6.73
N VAL A 633 0.81 17.28 7.93
CA VAL A 633 1.55 17.49 9.19
C VAL A 633 1.09 16.51 10.29
N LYS A 634 2.03 16.13 11.16
CA LYS A 634 1.79 15.21 12.27
C LYS A 634 2.51 15.68 13.54
N ILE A 635 2.02 15.20 14.69
CA ILE A 635 2.73 15.31 15.96
C ILE A 635 3.61 14.07 16.17
N CYS A 636 4.92 14.27 16.23
CA CYS A 636 5.88 13.17 16.33
C CYS A 636 5.71 12.38 17.64
N ARG A 637 6.05 11.09 17.62
CA ARG A 637 6.09 10.23 18.83
C ARG A 637 6.95 10.87 19.92
N TRP A 638 8.09 11.43 19.55
CA TRP A 638 9.04 12.03 20.48
C TRP A 638 8.58 13.39 21.02
N THR A 639 7.82 14.19 20.26
CA THR A 639 7.14 15.40 20.77
C THR A 639 6.23 15.06 21.95
N LYS A 640 5.43 13.98 21.84
CA LYS A 640 4.57 13.49 22.94
C LYS A 640 5.34 12.92 24.15
N SER A 641 6.60 12.55 23.96
CA SER A 641 7.50 12.03 25.00
C SER A 641 8.21 13.17 25.74
N ALA A 642 8.85 14.07 24.99
CA ALA A 642 9.51 15.27 25.49
C ALA A 642 8.55 16.18 26.25
N LEU A 643 7.32 16.40 25.75
CA LEU A 643 6.27 17.14 26.48
C LEU A 643 5.97 16.58 27.88
N ARG A 644 6.26 15.30 28.14
CA ARG A 644 6.06 14.64 29.44
C ARG A 644 7.34 14.43 30.27
N GLY A 645 8.48 14.92 29.80
CA GLY A 645 9.77 14.63 30.44
C GLY A 645 10.20 13.17 30.35
N ARG A 646 9.77 12.44 29.31
CA ARG A 646 10.00 10.98 29.15
C ARG A 646 11.09 10.62 28.13
N GLY A 647 11.96 11.57 27.81
CA GLY A 647 13.01 11.47 26.81
C GLY A 647 12.62 12.15 25.49
N SER A 648 13.55 12.94 24.96
CA SER A 648 13.53 13.49 23.60
C SER A 648 13.98 12.45 22.55
N CYS A 649 13.91 12.79 21.26
CA CYS A 649 14.53 11.96 20.22
C CYS A 649 16.05 12.15 20.20
N TYR A 650 16.74 11.19 19.57
CA TYR A 650 18.20 11.19 19.38
C TYR A 650 18.79 12.49 18.79
N LYS A 651 18.00 13.23 17.98
CA LYS A 651 18.46 14.52 17.41
C LYS A 651 18.62 15.63 18.47
N PHE A 652 18.08 15.45 19.67
CA PHE A 652 18.42 16.30 20.81
C PHE A 652 19.89 16.07 21.23
N SER A 653 20.27 14.81 21.46
CA SER A 653 21.64 14.40 21.81
C SER A 653 22.64 14.77 20.72
N PHE A 654 22.29 14.58 19.44
CA PHE A 654 23.20 14.80 18.31
C PHE A 654 23.35 16.28 17.91
N TYR A 655 22.25 17.06 17.91
CA TYR A 655 22.22 18.40 17.29
C TYR A 655 21.50 19.47 18.13
N GLY A 656 21.05 19.16 19.34
CA GLY A 656 20.30 20.08 20.20
C GLY A 656 18.83 20.32 19.80
N ILE A 657 18.22 19.48 18.94
CA ILE A 657 16.82 19.66 18.50
C ILE A 657 15.84 19.37 19.65
N ASN A 658 15.19 20.41 20.16
CA ASN A 658 14.11 20.27 21.14
C ASN A 658 12.90 19.56 20.51
N SER A 659 12.65 18.32 20.90
CA SER A 659 11.64 17.45 20.26
C SER A 659 10.20 17.93 20.46
N HIS A 660 9.94 18.72 21.50
CA HIS A 660 8.65 19.38 21.75
C HIS A 660 8.46 20.68 20.96
N GLN A 661 9.51 21.24 20.34
CA GLN A 661 9.47 22.44 19.49
C GLN A 661 9.65 22.13 18.00
N CYS A 662 9.51 20.85 17.63
CA CYS A 662 9.73 20.34 16.28
C CYS A 662 8.39 20.01 15.57
N MET A 663 8.16 20.65 14.42
CA MET A 663 7.06 20.37 13.52
C MET A 663 7.47 19.30 12.51
N GLU A 664 6.79 18.15 12.50
CA GLU A 664 7.04 17.03 11.59
C GLU A 664 6.01 17.08 10.44
N THR A 665 6.46 17.39 9.22
CA THR A 665 5.59 17.73 8.09
C THR A 665 6.16 17.25 6.76
N THR A 666 5.35 17.33 5.70
CA THR A 666 5.79 17.21 4.31
C THR A 666 4.98 18.14 3.38
N PRO A 667 5.61 18.76 2.37
CA PRO A 667 4.92 19.43 1.26
C PRO A 667 4.54 18.46 0.13
N SER A 668 4.91 17.17 0.22
CA SER A 668 4.56 16.14 -0.77
C SER A 668 4.26 14.83 -0.07
N LEU A 669 3.04 14.31 -0.22
CA LEU A 669 2.66 12.98 0.26
C LEU A 669 3.11 11.86 -0.70
N SER A 670 3.50 12.19 -1.93
CA SER A 670 3.95 11.26 -2.97
C SER A 670 5.45 10.95 -2.87
N CYS A 671 5.87 9.75 -3.28
CA CYS A 671 7.26 9.28 -3.22
C CYS A 671 7.66 8.54 -4.52
N SER A 672 8.94 8.61 -4.89
CA SER A 672 9.50 7.84 -6.02
C SER A 672 10.05 6.46 -5.64
N ASN A 673 10.03 6.11 -4.34
CA ASN A 673 10.48 4.82 -3.80
C ASN A 673 9.36 4.13 -2.99
N LYS A 674 9.34 2.79 -3.00
CA LYS A 674 8.40 1.92 -2.26
C LYS A 674 9.13 1.05 -1.23
N CYS A 675 9.98 1.65 -0.40
CA CYS A 675 10.95 0.92 0.44
C CYS A 675 10.27 -0.09 1.38
N ILE A 676 10.84 -1.30 1.55
CA ILE A 676 10.26 -2.39 2.35
C ILE A 676 9.98 -1.99 3.81
N PHE A 677 10.80 -1.12 4.39
CA PHE A 677 10.63 -0.56 5.74
C PHE A 677 9.69 0.65 5.80
N CYS A 678 9.24 1.18 4.65
CA CYS A 678 8.26 2.26 4.60
C CYS A 678 6.89 1.72 5.05
N TRP A 679 6.59 1.92 6.33
CA TRP A 679 5.36 1.59 7.05
C TRP A 679 4.04 2.16 6.45
N ARG A 680 4.07 2.68 5.23
CA ARG A 680 2.95 3.25 4.47
C ARG A 680 2.69 2.57 3.11
N HIS A 681 3.37 1.45 2.83
CA HIS A 681 3.07 0.54 1.72
C HIS A 681 1.60 0.52 1.29
N GLY A 682 1.36 0.80 0.01
CA GLY A 682 0.04 0.78 -0.62
C GLY A 682 -0.95 1.88 -0.19
N THR A 683 -0.59 2.80 0.72
CA THR A 683 -1.51 3.86 1.19
C THR A 683 -1.19 5.26 0.68
N ASN A 684 0.07 5.57 0.39
CA ASN A 684 0.45 6.86 -0.20
C ASN A 684 0.39 6.79 -1.75
N PRO A 685 0.16 7.92 -2.43
CA PRO A 685 0.51 8.09 -3.84
C PRO A 685 2.01 7.91 -4.07
N VAL A 686 2.39 7.68 -5.33
CA VAL A 686 3.79 7.51 -5.74
C VAL A 686 4.01 8.17 -7.10
N GLY A 687 5.24 8.48 -7.49
CA GLY A 687 5.49 9.00 -8.83
C GLY A 687 6.93 9.40 -9.12
N THR A 688 7.22 9.47 -10.41
CA THR A 688 8.49 9.93 -11.00
C THR A 688 8.45 11.40 -11.42
N SER A 689 7.27 11.92 -11.77
CA SER A 689 7.00 13.30 -12.19
C SER A 689 5.82 13.92 -11.41
N TRP A 690 5.79 15.26 -11.31
CA TRP A 690 4.69 15.95 -10.62
C TRP A 690 3.48 16.11 -11.54
N ARG A 691 2.41 15.34 -11.28
CA ARG A 691 1.19 15.29 -12.11
C ARG A 691 -0.09 15.79 -11.41
N TRP A 692 0.04 16.47 -10.27
CA TRP A 692 -1.07 16.87 -9.40
C TRP A 692 -1.24 18.39 -9.31
N VAL A 693 -2.35 18.84 -8.71
CA VAL A 693 -2.53 20.23 -8.28
C VAL A 693 -1.31 20.67 -7.44
N VAL A 694 -0.80 21.88 -7.70
CA VAL A 694 0.27 22.50 -6.91
C VAL A 694 -0.38 23.52 -5.98
N ASP A 695 -0.44 23.23 -4.68
CA ASP A 695 -0.85 24.19 -3.67
C ASP A 695 0.26 25.25 -3.50
N PRO A 696 -0.06 26.54 -3.28
CA PRO A 696 0.97 27.57 -3.08
C PRO A 696 1.66 27.43 -1.71
N PRO A 697 2.96 27.80 -1.58
CA PRO A 697 3.75 27.54 -0.38
C PRO A 697 3.19 28.20 0.89
N ASP A 698 2.58 29.39 0.78
CA ASP A 698 1.93 30.08 1.90
C ASP A 698 0.72 29.32 2.47
N LEU A 699 -0.07 28.67 1.62
CA LEU A 699 -1.22 27.86 2.04
C LEU A 699 -0.73 26.65 2.83
N ILE A 700 0.30 25.98 2.32
CA ILE A 700 0.94 24.84 3.00
C ILE A 700 1.51 25.32 4.33
N PHE A 701 2.34 26.37 4.35
CA PHE A 701 3.04 26.87 5.53
C PHE A 701 2.09 27.26 6.67
N ASN A 702 1.06 28.06 6.36
CA ASN A 702 0.09 28.48 7.36
C ASN A 702 -0.78 27.30 7.83
N GLY A 703 -1.19 26.41 6.92
CA GLY A 703 -1.96 25.22 7.26
C GLY A 703 -1.20 24.23 8.14
N VAL A 704 0.07 23.93 7.84
CA VAL A 704 0.86 23.00 8.67
C VAL A 704 1.14 23.57 10.05
N LYS A 705 1.39 24.89 10.17
CA LYS A 705 1.51 25.59 11.46
C LYS A 705 0.20 25.53 12.26
N GLU A 706 -0.94 25.90 11.68
CA GLU A 706 -2.24 25.91 12.36
C GLU A 706 -2.59 24.50 12.87
N GLN A 707 -2.44 23.48 12.02
CA GLN A 707 -2.69 22.09 12.37
C GLN A 707 -1.67 21.52 13.37
N HIS A 708 -0.39 21.94 13.33
CA HIS A 708 0.59 21.59 14.36
C HIS A 708 0.19 22.19 15.71
N TYR A 709 -0.06 23.49 15.79
CA TYR A 709 -0.49 24.15 17.02
C TYR A 709 -1.83 23.60 17.54
N LYS A 710 -2.76 23.18 16.68
CA LYS A 710 -3.99 22.48 17.05
C LYS A 710 -3.70 21.14 17.73
N LYS A 711 -2.78 20.33 17.18
CA LYS A 711 -2.33 19.06 17.79
C LYS A 711 -1.53 19.27 19.09
N ILE A 712 -0.75 20.36 19.23
CA ILE A 712 -0.09 20.72 20.49
C ILE A 712 -1.10 21.18 21.54
N LYS A 713 -2.08 22.02 21.19
CA LYS A 713 -3.17 22.45 22.10
C LYS A 713 -3.95 21.26 22.68
N MET A 714 -4.18 20.20 21.89
CA MET A 714 -4.78 18.94 22.34
C MET A 714 -3.95 18.14 23.37
N MET A 715 -2.67 18.49 23.60
CA MET A 715 -1.85 17.89 24.67
C MET A 715 -2.05 18.59 26.03
N ARG A 716 -2.81 19.70 26.10
CA ARG A 716 -3.12 20.38 27.37
C ARG A 716 -3.99 19.48 28.25
N GLY A 717 -3.66 19.39 29.55
CA GLY A 717 -4.39 18.57 30.51
C GLY A 717 -4.13 17.05 30.39
N VAL A 718 -3.32 16.61 29.42
CA VAL A 718 -2.94 15.20 29.30
C VAL A 718 -1.97 14.81 30.43
N PRO A 719 -2.20 13.71 31.18
CA PRO A 719 -1.37 13.34 32.31
C PRO A 719 0.13 13.27 32.01
N GLY A 720 0.91 13.83 32.93
CA GLY A 720 2.37 13.91 32.89
C GLY A 720 2.97 15.02 32.03
N VAL A 721 2.17 15.86 31.34
CA VAL A 721 2.71 16.96 30.52
C VAL A 721 3.29 18.08 31.41
N ARG A 722 4.57 18.43 31.20
CA ARG A 722 5.29 19.48 31.94
C ARG A 722 4.87 20.86 31.42
N ALA A 723 4.42 21.74 32.32
CA ALA A 723 3.87 23.05 31.97
C ALA A 723 4.87 23.93 31.19
N GLU A 724 6.13 23.95 31.63
CA GLU A 724 7.26 24.63 30.97
C GLU A 724 7.42 24.20 29.50
N ARG A 725 7.48 22.89 29.23
CA ARG A 725 7.63 22.34 27.88
C ARG A 725 6.39 22.53 27.03
N PHE A 726 5.21 22.58 27.64
CA PHE A 726 3.97 22.94 26.94
C PHE A 726 3.98 24.42 26.50
N ALA A 727 4.52 25.32 27.31
CA ALA A 727 4.71 26.73 26.93
C ALA A 727 5.76 26.87 25.82
N GLU A 728 6.91 26.20 25.95
CA GLU A 728 7.96 26.17 24.90
C GLU A 728 7.46 25.60 23.58
N ALA A 729 6.58 24.57 23.61
CA ALA A 729 5.99 23.95 22.43
C ALA A 729 4.97 24.84 21.67
N MET A 730 4.54 25.96 22.26
CA MET A 730 3.76 26.98 21.53
C MET A 730 4.63 27.86 20.61
N ARG A 731 5.96 27.65 20.59
CA ARG A 731 6.86 28.23 19.60
C ARG A 731 7.59 27.12 18.85
N ILE A 732 7.24 26.92 17.58
CA ILE A 732 8.00 26.05 16.68
C ILE A 732 9.41 26.67 16.50
N ARG A 733 10.45 25.85 16.66
CA ARG A 733 11.85 26.23 16.38
C ARG A 733 12.48 25.40 15.28
N HIS A 734 11.93 24.21 15.00
CA HIS A 734 12.49 23.25 14.06
C HIS A 734 11.38 22.68 13.16
N CYS A 735 11.68 22.48 11.88
CA CYS A 735 10.80 21.81 10.92
C CYS A 735 11.51 20.60 10.32
N ALA A 736 11.00 19.41 10.64
CA ALA A 736 11.41 18.15 10.04
C ALA A 736 10.56 17.89 8.78
N LEU A 737 11.17 18.16 7.63
CA LEU A 737 10.70 17.80 6.30
C LEU A 737 11.08 16.33 6.05
N SER A 738 10.33 15.43 6.71
CA SER A 738 10.64 14.00 6.75
C SER A 738 9.47 13.12 7.19
N LEU A 739 8.23 13.60 7.11
CA LEU A 739 7.07 12.89 7.67
C LEU A 739 6.67 11.65 6.85
N VAL A 740 6.52 11.83 5.54
CA VAL A 740 6.09 10.84 4.54
C VAL A 740 6.27 11.47 3.15
N GLY A 741 6.33 10.66 2.09
CA GLY A 741 6.60 11.15 0.74
C GLY A 741 8.04 11.64 0.56
N GLU A 742 8.29 12.33 -0.55
CA GLU A 742 9.58 12.93 -0.91
C GLU A 742 9.45 14.46 -0.93
N PRO A 743 9.92 15.17 0.12
CA PRO A 743 9.80 16.63 0.22
C PRO A 743 10.43 17.42 -0.92
N ILE A 744 11.53 16.93 -1.52
CA ILE A 744 12.24 17.66 -2.58
C ILE A 744 11.51 17.63 -3.93
N PHE A 745 10.48 16.79 -4.05
CA PHE A 745 9.64 16.64 -5.24
C PHE A 745 8.63 17.78 -5.40
N TYR A 746 8.38 18.57 -4.35
CA TYR A 746 7.45 19.71 -4.40
C TYR A 746 8.06 20.90 -5.18
N PRO A 747 7.43 21.39 -6.26
CA PRO A 747 8.03 22.39 -7.16
C PRO A 747 8.52 23.69 -6.49
N HIS A 748 7.85 24.15 -5.43
CA HIS A 748 8.18 25.40 -4.73
C HIS A 748 8.92 25.15 -3.40
N ILE A 749 9.70 24.05 -3.28
CA ILE A 749 10.42 23.69 -2.05
C ILE A 749 11.32 24.82 -1.52
N ASN A 750 12.04 25.52 -2.40
CA ASN A 750 12.88 26.67 -2.02
C ASN A 750 12.05 27.83 -1.46
N GLU A 751 10.82 28.04 -1.95
CA GLU A 751 9.93 29.09 -1.45
C GLU A 751 9.38 28.73 -0.05
N PHE A 752 9.00 27.46 0.13
CA PHE A 752 8.58 26.93 1.42
C PHE A 752 9.70 26.97 2.47
N LEU A 753 10.96 26.76 2.05
CA LEU A 753 12.14 26.94 2.91
C LEU A 753 12.32 28.41 3.32
N ARG A 754 12.21 29.36 2.38
CA ARG A 754 12.27 30.80 2.70
C ARG A 754 11.20 31.22 3.72
N LEU A 755 9.97 30.69 3.63
CA LEU A 755 8.90 30.94 4.62
C LEU A 755 9.25 30.40 6.02
N LEU A 756 9.85 29.20 6.11
CA LEU A 756 10.35 28.65 7.38
C LEU A 756 11.45 29.53 7.99
N HIS A 757 12.42 29.96 7.18
CA HIS A 757 13.57 30.74 7.66
C HIS A 757 13.19 32.18 8.03
N ALA A 758 12.22 32.79 7.35
CA ALA A 758 11.68 34.10 7.71
C ALA A 758 11.07 34.15 9.13
N GLU A 759 10.56 33.02 9.65
CA GLU A 759 10.12 32.88 11.05
C GLU A 759 11.21 32.28 11.98
N ARG A 760 12.46 32.17 11.49
CA ARG A 760 13.60 31.55 12.18
C ARG A 760 13.29 30.13 12.69
N ILE A 761 12.61 29.34 11.83
CA ILE A 761 12.34 27.91 12.01
C ILE A 761 13.38 27.11 11.20
N SER A 762 14.21 26.31 11.87
CA SER A 762 15.34 25.62 11.23
C SER A 762 14.88 24.41 10.41
N SER A 763 15.37 24.26 9.17
CA SER A 763 14.91 23.22 8.25
C SER A 763 15.80 21.97 8.25
N PHE A 764 15.15 20.81 8.34
CA PHE A 764 15.77 19.50 8.26
C PHE A 764 15.10 18.69 7.14
N LEU A 765 15.68 18.72 5.94
CA LEU A 765 15.13 18.06 4.74
C LEU A 765 15.76 16.69 4.54
N VAL A 766 14.92 15.66 4.41
CA VAL A 766 15.31 14.28 4.10
C VAL A 766 14.82 13.90 2.70
N CYS A 767 15.70 13.37 1.86
CA CYS A 767 15.33 12.82 0.55
C CYS A 767 15.92 11.42 0.27
N ASN A 768 15.40 10.76 -0.77
CA ASN A 768 15.67 9.38 -1.21
C ASN A 768 16.68 9.25 -2.37
N ALA A 769 17.39 10.35 -2.69
CA ALA A 769 18.39 10.42 -3.78
C ALA A 769 17.88 10.08 -5.21
N GLN A 770 16.59 10.20 -5.51
CA GLN A 770 16.05 10.03 -6.88
C GLN A 770 15.95 11.33 -7.71
N HIS A 771 16.11 12.48 -7.06
CA HIS A 771 15.84 13.82 -7.62
C HIS A 771 17.11 14.69 -7.68
N PRO A 772 18.12 14.33 -8.50
CA PRO A 772 19.41 15.01 -8.50
C PRO A 772 19.35 16.47 -8.96
N ASP A 773 18.48 16.82 -9.91
CA ASP A 773 18.38 18.18 -10.43
C ASP A 773 17.74 19.14 -9.41
N GLN A 774 16.72 18.66 -8.70
CA GLN A 774 16.10 19.36 -7.56
C GLN A 774 17.08 19.46 -6.38
N LEU A 775 17.89 18.43 -6.13
CA LEU A 775 18.95 18.45 -5.12
C LEU A 775 20.07 19.43 -5.48
N ALA A 776 20.43 19.54 -6.76
CA ALA A 776 21.38 20.53 -7.26
C ALA A 776 20.84 21.96 -7.11
N ALA A 777 19.53 22.18 -7.32
CA ALA A 777 18.87 23.48 -7.22
C ALA A 777 18.35 23.86 -5.80
N LEU A 778 18.57 23.02 -4.79
CA LEU A 778 18.05 23.24 -3.43
C LEU A 778 18.79 24.38 -2.70
N GLN A 779 18.06 25.44 -2.31
CA GLN A 779 18.60 26.52 -1.47
C GLN A 779 19.01 26.01 -0.07
N HIS A 780 19.71 26.84 0.71
CA HIS A 780 20.22 26.45 2.03
C HIS A 780 19.16 25.77 2.92
N VAL A 781 19.57 24.68 3.57
CA VAL A 781 18.84 24.07 4.69
C VAL A 781 19.75 23.96 5.91
N THR A 782 19.18 24.01 7.12
CA THR A 782 20.00 23.96 8.35
C THR A 782 20.77 22.63 8.45
N GLN A 783 20.17 21.52 8.00
CA GLN A 783 20.88 20.26 7.77
C GLN A 783 20.15 19.41 6.70
N LEU A 784 20.89 19.00 5.66
CA LEU A 784 20.43 18.17 4.55
C LEU A 784 20.69 16.69 4.85
N TYR A 785 19.68 15.86 4.64
CA TYR A 785 19.72 14.42 4.85
C TYR A 785 19.46 13.65 3.55
N VAL A 786 20.22 12.57 3.35
CA VAL A 786 19.92 11.56 2.35
C VAL A 786 19.84 10.19 3.02
N SER A 787 18.79 9.45 2.68
CA SER A 787 18.60 8.07 3.12
C SER A 787 19.49 7.15 2.28
N ILE A 788 20.31 6.35 2.96
CA ILE A 788 21.32 5.46 2.35
C ILE A 788 21.06 4.06 2.89
N ASP A 789 20.03 3.40 2.34
CA ASP A 789 19.45 2.19 2.94
C ASP A 789 19.92 0.88 2.27
N ALA A 790 20.88 0.98 1.33
CA ALA A 790 21.61 -0.14 0.73
C ALA A 790 22.98 0.32 0.21
N SER A 791 23.96 -0.59 0.14
CA SER A 791 25.31 -0.30 -0.37
C SER A 791 25.49 -0.45 -1.89
N ASN A 792 24.60 -1.20 -2.56
CA ASN A 792 24.75 -1.63 -3.97
C ASN A 792 23.41 -1.59 -4.74
N ARG A 793 23.46 -1.67 -6.08
CA ARG A 793 22.29 -1.54 -6.98
C ARG A 793 21.22 -2.58 -6.68
N GLU A 794 21.63 -3.82 -6.45
CA GLU A 794 20.75 -4.98 -6.27
C GLU A 794 20.04 -4.93 -4.91
N SER A 795 20.76 -4.60 -3.84
CA SER A 795 20.17 -4.33 -2.52
C SER A 795 19.29 -3.08 -2.54
N LEU A 796 19.66 -2.01 -3.25
CA LEU A 796 18.81 -0.81 -3.36
C LEU A 796 17.51 -1.11 -4.10
N ARG A 797 17.54 -1.91 -5.19
CA ARG A 797 16.32 -2.36 -5.89
C ARG A 797 15.43 -3.20 -4.96
N ARG A 798 16.03 -4.15 -4.22
CA ARG A 798 15.33 -5.07 -3.30
C ARG A 798 14.69 -4.36 -2.11
N ILE A 799 15.42 -3.43 -1.50
CA ILE A 799 15.07 -2.75 -0.25
C ILE A 799 14.23 -1.50 -0.53
N ASP A 800 14.66 -0.63 -1.44
CA ASP A 800 14.04 0.69 -1.63
C ASP A 800 12.96 0.72 -2.70
N ARG A 801 12.96 -0.26 -3.62
CA ARG A 801 11.98 -0.41 -4.71
C ARG A 801 11.69 0.94 -5.42
N PRO A 802 12.74 1.59 -5.99
CA PRO A 802 12.59 2.86 -6.72
C PRO A 802 11.82 2.66 -8.02
N LEU A 803 11.10 3.71 -8.47
CA LEU A 803 10.31 3.69 -9.70
C LEU A 803 11.06 4.17 -10.95
N HIS A 804 12.20 4.85 -10.78
CA HIS A 804 13.02 5.27 -11.91
C HIS A 804 13.85 4.09 -12.45
N ARG A 805 13.94 3.94 -13.78
CA ARG A 805 14.79 2.92 -14.43
C ARG A 805 16.29 3.20 -14.21
N ASP A 806 16.65 4.48 -14.18
CA ASP A 806 17.98 5.05 -13.91
C ASP A 806 18.23 5.33 -12.40
N PHE A 807 17.57 4.60 -11.50
CA PHE A 807 17.60 4.85 -10.05
C PHE A 807 19.00 4.85 -9.43
N TRP A 808 19.90 4.00 -9.92
CA TRP A 808 21.25 3.84 -9.38
C TRP A 808 22.20 4.93 -9.86
N GLU A 809 21.99 5.39 -11.09
CA GLU A 809 22.67 6.51 -11.71
C GLU A 809 22.24 7.84 -11.05
N ARG A 810 20.93 8.00 -10.78
CA ARG A 810 20.36 9.10 -9.97
C ARG A 810 20.93 9.13 -8.55
N PHE A 811 20.92 7.98 -7.88
CA PHE A 811 21.42 7.82 -6.52
C PHE A 811 22.88 8.27 -6.42
N GLN A 812 23.75 7.74 -7.31
CA GLN A 812 25.16 8.12 -7.40
C GLN A 812 25.35 9.63 -7.64
N ARG A 813 24.62 10.22 -8.60
CA ARG A 813 24.69 11.67 -8.89
C ARG A 813 24.29 12.52 -7.69
N CYS A 814 23.32 12.07 -6.89
CA CYS A 814 22.97 12.74 -5.63
C CYS A 814 24.11 12.68 -4.60
N LEU A 815 24.89 11.59 -4.53
CA LEU A 815 26.04 11.51 -3.62
C LEU A 815 27.16 12.49 -4.05
N ASP A 816 27.36 12.66 -5.34
CA ASP A 816 28.34 13.62 -5.87
C ASP A 816 27.91 15.08 -5.54
N ILE A 817 26.62 15.40 -5.68
CA ILE A 817 26.07 16.71 -5.26
C ILE A 817 26.25 16.94 -3.75
N LEU A 818 26.11 15.92 -2.91
CA LEU A 818 26.37 16.02 -1.45
C LEU A 818 27.85 16.27 -1.14
N ARG A 819 28.76 15.70 -1.93
CA ARG A 819 30.23 15.88 -1.84
C ARG A 819 30.65 17.32 -2.10
N GLU A 820 29.86 18.06 -2.88
CA GLU A 820 30.00 19.50 -3.11
C GLU A 820 29.30 20.30 -2.00
N ARG A 821 28.01 20.01 -1.74
CA ARG A 821 27.18 20.72 -0.74
C ARG A 821 27.74 20.68 0.68
N ARG A 822 28.57 19.70 1.06
CA ARG A 822 29.23 19.60 2.39
C ARG A 822 30.13 20.77 2.76
N PHE A 823 30.43 21.68 1.83
CA PHE A 823 31.15 22.93 2.09
C PHE A 823 30.22 24.11 2.36
N GLN A 824 28.97 24.05 1.90
CA GLN A 824 27.96 25.10 2.04
C GLN A 824 26.96 24.81 3.17
N GLN A 825 26.67 23.52 3.45
CA GLN A 825 25.69 23.13 4.45
C GLN A 825 25.96 21.74 5.03
N ARG A 826 25.44 21.51 6.23
CA ARG A 826 25.62 20.24 6.95
C ARG A 826 24.91 19.11 6.20
N THR A 827 25.67 18.18 5.66
CA THR A 827 25.18 16.99 4.95
C THR A 827 25.22 15.75 5.85
N VAL A 828 24.17 14.92 5.79
CA VAL A 828 24.03 13.72 6.62
C VAL A 828 23.62 12.53 5.76
N PHE A 829 24.40 11.46 5.82
CA PHE A 829 23.92 10.14 5.39
C PHE A 829 23.16 9.51 6.54
N ARG A 830 21.99 8.92 6.28
CA ARG A 830 21.21 8.18 7.27
C ARG A 830 20.98 6.75 6.79
N LEU A 831 21.61 5.78 7.46
CA LEU A 831 21.52 4.37 7.15
C LEU A 831 20.45 3.72 8.05
N THR A 832 19.41 3.14 7.45
CA THR A 832 18.42 2.32 8.17
C THR A 832 18.84 0.85 8.12
N LEU A 833 19.41 0.36 9.23
CA LEU A 833 19.86 -1.03 9.35
C LEU A 833 18.68 -1.98 9.58
N VAL A 834 18.60 -3.00 8.73
CA VAL A 834 17.58 -4.04 8.68
C VAL A 834 18.29 -5.40 8.70
N LYS A 835 18.10 -6.16 9.78
CA LYS A 835 18.77 -7.45 9.98
C LYS A 835 18.31 -8.48 8.95
N GLY A 836 19.26 -9.21 8.37
CA GLY A 836 19.04 -10.11 7.23
C GLY A 836 18.85 -9.43 5.87
N PHE A 837 19.08 -8.11 5.77
CA PHE A 837 18.96 -7.36 4.51
C PHE A 837 20.18 -6.50 4.14
N ASN A 838 20.76 -5.75 5.09
CA ASN A 838 21.82 -4.77 4.81
C ASN A 838 22.81 -4.55 5.99
N ILE A 839 23.03 -5.55 6.83
CA ILE A 839 23.97 -5.51 7.97
C ILE A 839 25.18 -6.41 7.73
N GLU A 840 24.92 -7.66 7.32
CA GLU A 840 25.95 -8.64 6.97
C GLU A 840 26.63 -8.25 5.64
N ASP A 841 27.96 -8.33 5.61
CA ASP A 841 28.89 -8.06 4.49
C ASP A 841 28.81 -6.70 3.75
N GLU A 842 27.77 -5.88 3.93
CA GLU A 842 27.62 -4.59 3.23
C GLU A 842 28.51 -3.44 3.78
N VAL A 843 29.21 -3.62 4.90
CA VAL A 843 29.96 -2.54 5.60
C VAL A 843 31.02 -1.88 4.72
N GLU A 844 31.77 -2.66 3.93
CA GLU A 844 32.80 -2.10 3.02
C GLU A 844 32.14 -1.28 1.88
N GLY A 845 30.99 -1.73 1.35
CA GLY A 845 30.24 -0.98 0.34
C GLY A 845 29.63 0.32 0.88
N TYR A 846 29.14 0.32 2.12
CA TYR A 846 28.73 1.58 2.78
C TYR A 846 29.92 2.53 3.00
N ALA A 847 31.12 2.01 3.28
CA ALA A 847 32.32 2.83 3.37
C ALA A 847 32.70 3.46 2.01
N ASP A 848 32.51 2.75 0.90
CA ASP A 848 32.70 3.28 -0.46
C ASP A 848 31.69 4.39 -0.80
N LEU A 849 30.42 4.24 -0.40
CA LEU A 849 29.41 5.31 -0.56
C LEU A 849 29.77 6.56 0.27
N VAL A 850 30.29 6.39 1.49
CA VAL A 850 30.75 7.50 2.35
C VAL A 850 32.02 8.14 1.78
N GLU A 851 32.94 7.36 1.19
CA GLU A 851 34.11 7.88 0.46
C GLU A 851 33.72 8.74 -0.75
N ARG A 852 32.63 8.36 -1.44
CA ARG A 852 32.06 9.14 -2.55
C ARG A 852 31.40 10.43 -2.07
N GLY A 853 30.46 10.37 -1.13
CA GLY A 853 29.67 11.54 -0.73
C GLY A 853 30.33 12.47 0.30
N LEU A 854 31.31 11.97 1.08
CA LEU A 854 31.99 12.69 2.16
C LEU A 854 31.05 13.56 3.05
N PRO A 855 29.93 13.01 3.57
CA PRO A 855 28.96 13.79 4.34
C PRO A 855 29.58 14.33 5.64
N CYS A 856 29.07 15.47 6.15
CA CYS A 856 29.51 15.97 7.46
C CYS A 856 29.29 14.94 8.59
N PHE A 857 28.20 14.17 8.51
CA PHE A 857 27.80 13.17 9.50
C PHE A 857 27.24 11.89 8.85
N VAL A 858 27.34 10.77 9.56
CA VAL A 858 26.67 9.52 9.21
C VAL A 858 25.86 9.03 10.42
N GLU A 859 24.54 9.13 10.32
CA GLU A 859 23.59 8.54 11.28
C GLU A 859 23.37 7.07 10.91
N VAL A 860 23.77 6.15 11.79
CA VAL A 860 23.46 4.73 11.63
C VAL A 860 22.37 4.35 12.63
N LYS A 861 21.32 3.69 12.16
CA LYS A 861 20.09 3.52 12.96
C LYS A 861 19.37 2.21 12.67
N GLY A 862 19.01 1.47 13.72
CA GLY A 862 18.17 0.28 13.61
C GLY A 862 16.74 0.60 13.13
N VAL A 863 16.22 -0.22 12.20
CA VAL A 863 14.84 -0.14 11.72
C VAL A 863 13.84 -0.33 12.87
N THR A 864 12.71 0.37 12.83
CA THR A 864 11.63 0.22 13.82
C THR A 864 10.43 -0.49 13.20
N TYR A 865 10.20 -1.75 13.58
CA TYR A 865 9.03 -2.50 13.10
C TYR A 865 7.73 -1.83 13.55
N CYS A 866 6.82 -1.60 12.59
CA CYS A 866 5.61 -0.80 12.81
C CYS A 866 4.34 -1.63 13.04
N GLY A 867 4.41 -2.97 12.98
CA GLY A 867 3.28 -3.86 13.31
C GLY A 867 2.10 -3.83 12.33
N THR A 868 2.23 -3.14 11.20
CA THR A 868 1.22 -3.08 10.13
C THR A 868 1.22 -4.34 9.29
N SER A 869 0.04 -4.83 8.89
CA SER A 869 -0.11 -6.00 8.00
C SER A 869 0.66 -5.86 6.68
N THR A 870 0.80 -4.63 6.18
CA THR A 870 1.57 -4.29 4.98
C THR A 870 3.08 -4.42 5.16
N SER A 871 3.61 -4.43 6.39
CA SER A 871 5.03 -4.71 6.66
C SER A 871 5.32 -6.20 6.54
N SER A 872 4.38 -7.06 6.95
CA SER A 872 4.51 -8.52 6.84
C SER A 872 4.39 -8.99 5.39
N SER A 873 3.57 -8.35 4.55
CA SER A 873 3.56 -8.60 3.11
C SER A 873 4.81 -8.08 2.38
N ALA A 874 5.50 -7.08 2.95
CA ALA A 874 6.79 -6.58 2.45
C ALA A 874 8.00 -7.38 2.98
N GLY A 875 7.78 -8.55 3.57
CA GLY A 875 8.84 -9.45 4.04
C GLY A 875 9.53 -9.04 5.35
N LEU A 876 9.04 -8.01 6.06
CA LEU A 876 9.62 -7.59 7.34
C LEU A 876 8.86 -8.17 8.54
N THR A 877 9.65 -8.55 9.55
CA THR A 877 9.20 -9.11 10.83
C THR A 877 9.90 -8.42 12.00
N MET A 878 9.54 -8.78 13.24
CA MET A 878 10.30 -8.36 14.43
C MET A 878 11.76 -8.85 14.44
N ALA A 879 12.08 -9.97 13.78
CA ALA A 879 13.45 -10.50 13.73
C ALA A 879 14.39 -9.67 12.83
N ASN A 880 13.85 -8.80 11.99
CA ASN A 880 14.61 -7.88 11.14
C ASN A 880 14.98 -6.56 11.85
N VAL A 881 14.52 -6.35 13.10
CA VAL A 881 14.93 -5.22 13.95
C VAL A 881 16.25 -5.58 14.64
N PRO A 882 17.36 -4.87 14.37
CA PRO A 882 18.62 -5.13 15.06
C PRO A 882 18.57 -4.67 16.52
N PHE A 883 19.21 -5.44 17.39
CA PHE A 883 19.51 -5.04 18.76
C PHE A 883 20.55 -3.92 18.80
N TYR A 884 20.64 -3.22 19.93
CA TYR A 884 21.54 -2.08 20.04
C TYR A 884 23.01 -2.46 19.78
N GLN A 885 23.46 -3.58 20.35
CA GLN A 885 24.83 -4.06 20.17
C GLN A 885 25.17 -4.34 18.70
N GLU A 886 24.24 -4.87 17.91
CA GLU A 886 24.46 -5.15 16.49
C GLU A 886 24.69 -3.85 15.69
N VAL A 887 24.04 -2.75 16.09
CA VAL A 887 24.27 -1.42 15.53
C VAL A 887 25.61 -0.83 16.01
N CYS A 888 26.00 -1.08 17.28
CA CYS A 888 27.33 -0.71 17.80
C CYS A 888 28.45 -1.42 17.02
N ASP A 889 28.34 -2.73 16.83
CA ASP A 889 29.35 -3.56 16.18
C ASP A 889 29.50 -3.19 14.70
N PHE A 890 28.38 -2.93 14.01
CA PHE A 890 28.37 -2.38 12.65
C PHE A 890 29.10 -1.03 12.58
N VAL A 891 28.80 -0.08 13.49
CA VAL A 891 29.40 1.26 13.49
C VAL A 891 30.90 1.23 13.80
N VAL A 892 31.33 0.40 14.76
CA VAL A 892 32.74 0.18 15.08
C VAL A 892 33.48 -0.47 13.91
N THR A 893 32.81 -1.29 13.10
CA THR A 893 33.39 -1.89 11.89
C THR A 893 33.45 -0.88 10.74
N LEU A 894 32.41 -0.07 10.56
CA LEU A 894 32.37 1.02 9.58
C LEU A 894 33.44 2.09 9.89
N GLU A 895 33.63 2.49 11.15
CA GLU A 895 34.70 3.43 11.52
C GLU A 895 36.09 2.89 11.10
N LYS A 896 36.36 1.60 11.34
CA LYS A 896 37.60 0.94 10.91
C LYS A 896 37.74 0.92 9.38
N ALA A 897 36.66 0.65 8.65
CA ALA A 897 36.65 0.66 7.19
C ALA A 897 36.89 2.06 6.59
N LEU A 898 36.37 3.12 7.22
CA LEU A 898 36.62 4.51 6.84
C LEU A 898 38.07 4.94 7.14
N ARG A 899 38.57 4.64 8.35
CA ARG A 899 39.97 4.92 8.72
C ARG A 899 40.97 4.15 7.85
N LYS A 900 40.64 2.92 7.43
CA LYS A 900 41.41 2.10 6.47
C LYS A 900 41.51 2.76 5.09
N ARG A 901 40.52 3.54 4.66
CA ARG A 901 40.55 4.40 3.45
C ARG A 901 41.26 5.75 3.68
N GLY A 902 41.78 6.01 4.87
CA GLY A 902 42.39 7.29 5.24
C GLY A 902 41.38 8.42 5.51
N LEU A 903 40.09 8.09 5.66
CA LEU A 903 39.04 9.09 5.86
C LEU A 903 38.95 9.50 7.34
N ALA A 904 39.06 10.80 7.60
CA ALA A 904 39.00 11.38 8.95
C ALA A 904 37.55 11.44 9.49
N TYR A 905 37.05 10.27 9.93
CA TYR A 905 35.80 10.11 10.65
C TYR A 905 36.03 9.39 11.98
N GLY A 906 35.19 9.71 12.97
CA GLY A 906 35.15 8.99 14.24
C GLY A 906 33.75 8.96 14.86
N ILE A 907 33.55 8.06 15.81
CA ILE A 907 32.28 7.98 16.55
C ILE A 907 32.18 9.19 17.50
N ALA A 908 31.07 9.92 17.41
CA ALA A 908 30.89 11.21 18.07
C ALA A 908 29.83 11.19 19.17
N ALA A 909 28.69 10.56 18.91
CA ALA A 909 27.54 10.56 19.82
C ALA A 909 26.69 9.30 19.67
N GLU A 910 25.85 9.00 20.67
CA GLU A 910 24.87 7.91 20.60
C GLU A 910 23.53 8.27 21.23
N HIS A 911 22.52 7.43 20.98
CA HIS A 911 21.25 7.45 21.69
C HIS A 911 20.64 6.03 21.69
N ALA A 912 21.04 5.23 22.68
CA ALA A 912 20.66 3.82 22.79
C ALA A 912 19.13 3.63 22.78
N HIS A 913 18.38 4.56 23.36
CA HIS A 913 16.91 4.53 23.39
C HIS A 913 16.23 4.75 22.01
N SER A 914 16.97 5.16 20.97
CA SER A 914 16.50 5.16 19.57
C SER A 914 17.22 4.16 18.67
N CYS A 915 18.10 3.30 19.23
CA CYS A 915 18.98 2.41 18.47
C CYS A 915 19.74 3.16 17.37
N CYS A 916 20.39 4.27 17.73
CA CYS A 916 20.99 5.21 16.77
C CYS A 916 22.34 5.74 17.27
N ILE A 917 23.32 5.81 16.38
CA ILE A 917 24.71 6.21 16.66
C ILE A 917 25.16 7.20 15.58
N LEU A 918 26.03 8.14 15.94
CA LEU A 918 26.55 9.20 15.08
C LEU A 918 28.06 9.02 14.84
N LEU A 919 28.44 8.78 13.59
CA LEU A 919 29.78 9.07 13.09
C LEU A 919 29.83 10.51 12.60
N ALA A 920 30.93 11.21 12.83
CA ALA A 920 31.16 12.58 12.35
C ALA A 920 32.53 12.71 11.68
N SER A 921 32.63 13.61 10.70
CA SER A 921 33.92 14.02 10.16
C SER A 921 34.70 14.82 11.21
N GLU A 922 36.02 14.61 11.31
CA GLU A 922 36.86 15.31 12.29
C GLU A 922 36.96 16.84 12.07
N ARG A 923 36.39 17.36 10.97
CA ARG A 923 36.03 18.80 10.82
C ARG A 923 35.28 19.35 12.03
N PHE A 924 34.45 18.54 12.67
CA PHE A 924 33.66 18.89 13.86
C PHE A 924 34.35 18.51 15.19
N LYS A 925 35.67 18.32 15.20
CA LYS A 925 36.44 17.84 16.36
C LYS A 925 37.44 18.88 16.89
N VAL A 926 36.93 20.06 17.25
CA VAL A 926 37.73 21.21 17.69
C VAL A 926 38.38 20.93 19.05
N ASN A 927 39.71 21.12 19.16
CA ASN A 927 40.49 20.93 20.39
C ASN A 927 40.27 19.56 21.06
N GLY A 928 40.09 18.51 20.25
CA GLY A 928 39.84 17.14 20.70
C GLY A 928 38.40 16.84 21.17
N LYS A 929 37.52 17.85 21.21
CA LYS A 929 36.10 17.70 21.59
C LYS A 929 35.22 17.72 20.34
N TRP A 930 34.16 16.92 20.34
CA TRP A 930 33.15 16.95 19.29
C TRP A 930 32.25 18.19 19.43
N HIS A 931 31.87 18.78 18.29
CA HIS A 931 30.97 19.93 18.15
C HIS A 931 29.83 19.58 17.17
N THR A 932 29.05 18.55 17.52
CA THR A 932 27.94 18.08 16.67
C THR A 932 26.70 18.96 16.79
N LEU A 933 26.56 19.73 17.88
CA LEU A 933 25.46 20.68 18.08
C LEU A 933 25.48 21.83 17.05
N ILE A 934 24.31 22.43 16.84
CA ILE A 934 24.08 23.51 15.87
C ILE A 934 23.84 24.81 16.64
N ASP A 935 24.55 25.88 16.29
CA ASP A 935 24.15 27.23 16.69
C ASP A 935 23.06 27.72 15.71
N TYR A 936 21.81 27.53 16.11
CA TYR A 936 20.65 27.91 15.32
C TYR A 936 20.55 29.42 15.10
N ASP A 937 20.92 30.24 16.09
CA ASP A 937 20.74 31.68 15.97
C ASP A 937 21.86 32.32 15.15
N LYS A 938 23.07 31.75 15.17
CA LYS A 938 24.15 32.08 14.23
C LYS A 938 23.90 31.56 12.81
N PHE A 939 23.29 30.38 12.64
CA PHE A 939 22.83 29.91 11.32
C PHE A 939 21.91 30.94 10.66
N PHE A 940 20.93 31.47 11.41
CA PHE A 940 20.04 32.51 10.87
C PHE A 940 20.74 33.83 10.61
N GLN A 941 21.69 34.26 11.46
CA GLN A 941 22.49 35.46 11.18
C GLN A 941 23.24 35.33 9.84
N LEU A 942 23.93 34.21 9.61
CA LEU A 942 24.65 33.97 8.36
C LEU A 942 23.71 33.93 7.14
N LEU A 943 22.52 33.36 7.29
CA LEU A 943 21.50 33.29 6.24
C LEU A 943 20.85 34.66 5.95
N GLU A 944 20.68 35.50 6.98
CA GLU A 944 20.17 36.87 6.88
C GLU A 944 21.22 37.83 6.29
N GLU A 945 22.51 37.64 6.62
CA GLU A 945 23.64 38.43 6.10
C GLU A 945 24.03 38.08 4.66
N LYS A 946 24.03 36.79 4.31
CA LYS A 946 24.57 36.27 3.03
C LYS A 946 23.50 35.79 2.04
N GLY A 947 22.25 35.66 2.49
CA GLY A 947 21.13 35.17 1.67
C GLY A 947 21.03 33.64 1.57
N PRO A 948 19.96 33.13 0.92
CA PRO A 948 19.64 31.69 0.85
C PRO A 948 20.55 30.85 -0.06
N ASP A 949 21.44 31.52 -0.81
CA ASP A 949 22.49 30.96 -1.67
C ASP A 949 23.88 31.46 -1.23
N GLY A 950 24.00 31.90 0.03
CA GLY A 950 25.17 32.58 0.57
C GLY A 950 26.35 31.66 0.84
N ASP A 951 27.58 32.17 0.68
CA ASP A 951 28.80 31.37 0.93
C ASP A 951 29.16 31.37 2.42
N PHE A 952 28.69 30.37 3.16
CA PHE A 952 29.13 30.03 4.52
C PHE A 952 29.18 28.52 4.74
N SER A 953 29.99 28.09 5.71
CA SER A 953 30.33 26.69 5.92
C SER A 953 29.60 26.04 7.11
N PRO A 954 29.48 24.71 7.14
CA PRO A 954 29.00 23.94 8.29
C PRO A 954 29.70 24.25 9.63
N GLU A 955 30.97 24.63 9.55
CA GLU A 955 31.84 24.98 10.67
C GLU A 955 31.46 26.34 11.27
N ASP A 956 31.01 27.30 10.46
CA ASP A 956 30.71 28.67 10.90
C ASP A 956 29.61 28.73 11.96
N TYR A 957 28.69 27.76 11.95
CA TYR A 957 27.55 27.67 12.89
C TYR A 957 27.58 26.39 13.75
N MET A 958 28.78 25.89 14.08
CA MET A 958 28.96 24.91 15.15
C MET A 958 28.49 25.48 16.50
N GLY A 959 27.69 24.69 17.21
CA GLY A 959 27.25 24.99 18.57
C GLY A 959 28.33 24.72 19.64
N PRO A 960 27.95 24.76 20.93
CA PRO A 960 28.83 24.36 22.02
C PRO A 960 29.27 22.88 21.88
N PRO A 961 30.33 22.46 22.59
CA PRO A 961 30.77 21.06 22.57
C PRO A 961 29.64 20.09 22.86
N THR A 962 29.64 18.94 22.18
CA THR A 962 28.65 17.88 22.37
C THR A 962 28.64 17.44 23.84
N PRO A 963 27.47 17.46 24.52
CA PRO A 963 27.38 17.17 25.95
C PRO A 963 27.94 15.78 26.28
N GLU A 964 28.59 15.63 27.43
CA GLU A 964 29.24 14.38 27.83
C GLU A 964 28.29 13.19 27.83
N TRP A 965 27.08 13.34 28.38
CA TRP A 965 26.02 12.32 28.37
C TRP A 965 25.50 11.94 26.97
N ALA A 966 25.81 12.72 25.94
CA ALA A 966 25.49 12.45 24.54
C ALA A 966 26.62 11.73 23.77
N LEU A 967 27.84 11.73 24.31
CA LEU A 967 29.01 11.12 23.67
C LEU A 967 28.92 9.58 23.67
N TRP A 968 29.70 8.97 22.77
CA TRP A 968 29.88 7.52 22.67
C TRP A 968 30.31 6.88 24.01
N GLY A 969 29.58 5.87 24.47
CA GLY A 969 29.78 5.16 25.73
C GLY A 969 28.86 5.59 26.87
N ASN A 970 28.14 6.71 26.75
CA ASN A 970 27.31 7.30 27.81
C ASN A 970 25.79 7.14 27.62
N GLY A 971 25.36 6.29 26.67
CA GLY A 971 23.97 5.90 26.42
C GLY A 971 23.09 6.96 25.74
N GLY A 972 23.46 8.24 25.80
CA GLY A 972 22.91 9.32 24.99
C GLY A 972 21.68 10.03 25.55
N PHE A 973 21.13 9.59 26.69
CA PHE A 973 19.82 10.02 27.19
C PHE A 973 19.91 11.30 28.03
N ASP A 974 19.02 12.27 27.78
CA ASP A 974 18.99 13.55 28.51
C ASP A 974 18.74 13.34 30.02
N PRO A 975 19.68 13.68 30.91
CA PRO A 975 19.56 13.44 32.35
C PRO A 975 18.48 14.29 33.04
N ARG A 976 17.84 15.24 32.32
CA ARG A 976 16.72 16.05 32.81
C ARG A 976 15.34 15.39 32.59
N ASP A 977 15.33 14.22 31.97
CA ASP A 977 14.16 13.39 31.69
C ASP A 977 14.23 12.03 32.39
N GLN A 978 13.08 11.37 32.55
CA GLN A 978 12.97 10.06 33.16
C GLN A 978 12.59 9.01 32.12
N ARG A 979 13.41 7.97 31.97
CA ARG A 979 13.08 6.80 31.14
C ARG A 979 11.93 6.02 31.79
N VAL A 980 10.96 5.56 31.00
CA VAL A 980 9.81 4.80 31.50
C VAL A 980 9.50 3.57 30.64
N ASP A 981 8.87 2.57 31.24
CA ASP A 981 8.44 1.33 30.59
C ASP A 981 7.09 1.49 29.83
N LYS A 982 6.65 0.40 29.19
CA LYS A 982 5.35 0.35 28.48
C LYS A 982 4.13 0.59 29.38
N LYS A 983 4.26 0.40 30.71
CA LYS A 983 3.24 0.66 31.72
C LYS A 983 3.37 2.08 32.33
N GLY A 984 4.37 2.86 31.91
CA GLY A 984 4.64 4.21 32.39
C GLY A 984 5.38 4.28 33.74
N ARG A 985 5.91 3.15 34.24
CA ARG A 985 6.75 3.08 35.44
C ARG A 985 8.17 3.56 35.11
N PRO A 986 8.91 4.20 36.04
CA PRO A 986 10.32 4.50 35.83
C PRO A 986 11.12 3.26 35.46
N ILE A 987 12.07 3.43 34.55
CA ILE A 987 13.18 2.49 34.32
C ILE A 987 14.40 3.18 34.89
N GLU A 988 14.98 2.60 35.95
CA GLU A 988 16.30 3.01 36.44
C GLU A 988 17.34 2.75 35.34
N ALA A 989 18.32 3.65 35.22
CA ALA A 989 19.45 3.38 34.35
C ALA A 989 20.22 2.18 34.92
N ALA A 990 20.63 1.25 34.05
CA ALA A 990 21.69 0.31 34.42
C ALA A 990 22.95 1.15 34.69
N ALA A 991 23.58 0.89 35.84
CA ALA A 991 24.79 1.58 36.29
C ALA A 991 26.05 1.07 35.59
#